data_AF-A0A2E0PNQ8-F1
#
_entry.id   AF-A0A2E0PNQ8-F1
#
_cell.length_a   1.000
_cell.length_b   1.000
_cell.length_c   1.000
_cell.angle_alpha   90.00
_cell.angle_beta   90.00
_cell.angle_gamma   90.00
#
_symmetry.space_group_name_H-M   'P 1'
#
loop_
_entity.id
_entity.type
_entity.pdbx_description
1 polymer ?
#
loop_
_entity_poly.entity_id
_entity_poly.type
_entity_poly.pdbx_seq_one_letter_code
_entity_poly.pdbx_strand_id
1 'polypeptide(L)'
;MISSLRISFSISFAFLAHSLFASKEKPNFQDDVLPLFEESCNSCHNPDKAKGGLDLTSMNGILAGGSSGESAVPGDSGDSLIYLLAARIEEPHMPPKGDTIPKANLDLIKLWIDQGLLPTASGKPIQKKKSSANLALGSVSFGKPEGPPPMPEYLPLEPSVVAERSFAPSAMATAPWSPIVAIAGQKQVLLYHTETLRLIGILPYPEGFIESLVFSRNGKSLIAGGGRGGKSGKVAAWDLKSGRRILTLGDEYDSILTADLSADQSLLVIGGPSKVVKVFDLASGEMLYKIKKHSEWVTQVRFSPDGILLATADRNGGLHVWEAQTGNSFYTLDGHKEAITDLSWRADSNVLLSSSEEGSVRIWEMINGKQAKTWTAHSSGALSGHYDQKGKIVTAGRDKTVKYWDGEGKSLQSLSGFADIVMEARLSHDGSRIIAGDWSGEISVWQTSDGKKIGSLGGNPPELSTRLAQSKTQKGTHEKAVGVAQAKHAPLAAAQALAVKKEGEVTAQAKQADTALATALANMQKAQTALQQAQADEKAKTLDKTNKQKDKDSKTQALAQAKQNHLSSSNSLETWTKRTNFRSEQVSALHEAHRKADEAKEQNKDDASYQDALTKQKEALSAMEKAFAQARDSAAKHKAQKDNFAKLVETTTQSLNVATQALASATQALAQAQAKSQASEKSHKEATALHAQAKTAKDQAQANLASAQKALSAAQEALKGPTAELEKAKRNLASSTKDVSRWQAELVNVQRHVELNNLRGLESELSELKGLLTEAERFRDSAMQAVQSASESLRLVPEKIAQAEKLVQDRQSSASNLAASRTVIIQAKEKKAAFIKNVGQLASLAKKEAEAKEENSVLSQANAKFAETIALLKQDLADTENLIASKQQEVTDAGKAVAQAQTAVEQAMKLRESAPQVLAEKQAALTVAQKKHAENKASFDAFKQKVDKQSALTQTLLKKYLDALPK
;
A
#
# COMPACT_ATOMS: atom_id res chain seq x y z
N MET A 1 -57.79 23.61 -61.29
CA MET A 1 -58.80 23.51 -62.37
C MET A 1 -58.30 22.43 -63.32
N ILE A 2 -58.76 21.20 -63.16
CA ILE A 2 -59.96 20.61 -63.78
C ILE A 2 -59.67 20.14 -65.22
N SER A 3 -60.08 18.89 -65.46
CA SER A 3 -60.31 18.15 -66.72
C SER A 3 -59.19 17.20 -67.12
N SER A 4 -59.26 15.89 -66.87
CA SER A 4 -60.34 14.88 -67.05
C SER A 4 -60.66 14.57 -68.50
N LEU A 5 -60.36 13.34 -68.94
CA LEU A 5 -61.25 12.31 -69.56
C LEU A 5 -60.35 11.22 -70.21
N ARG A 6 -60.36 9.95 -69.76
CA ARG A 6 -61.33 8.84 -70.05
C ARG A 6 -61.09 8.22 -71.45
N ILE A 7 -61.16 6.91 -71.73
CA ILE A 7 -62.03 5.79 -71.30
C ILE A 7 -61.38 4.49 -71.86
N SER A 8 -61.14 3.45 -71.05
CA SER A 8 -61.91 2.19 -70.92
C SER A 8 -61.50 1.04 -71.86
N PHE A 9 -61.29 -0.16 -71.30
CA PHE A 9 -61.95 -1.38 -71.78
C PHE A 9 -62.06 -2.43 -70.65
N SER A 10 -63.26 -3.00 -70.54
CA SER A 10 -63.74 -3.94 -69.52
C SER A 10 -63.36 -5.38 -69.84
N ILE A 11 -63.10 -6.21 -68.81
CA ILE A 11 -63.39 -7.66 -68.83
C ILE A 11 -63.80 -8.11 -67.41
N SER A 12 -64.98 -8.74 -67.32
CA SER A 12 -65.49 -9.42 -66.11
C SER A 12 -65.57 -10.94 -66.34
N PHE A 13 -65.05 -11.67 -65.35
CA PHE A 13 -65.47 -12.96 -64.77
C PHE A 13 -65.53 -14.27 -65.59
N ALA A 14 -64.74 -15.27 -65.15
CA ALA A 14 -65.25 -16.55 -64.63
C ALA A 14 -64.16 -17.34 -63.84
N PHE A 15 -64.58 -17.92 -62.71
CA PHE A 15 -63.85 -18.71 -61.70
C PHE A 15 -63.31 -20.07 -62.21
N LEU A 16 -62.15 -20.53 -61.70
CA LEU A 16 -62.05 -21.78 -60.91
C LEU A 16 -60.66 -21.98 -60.23
N ALA A 17 -60.75 -22.15 -58.91
CA ALA A 17 -59.81 -22.67 -57.89
C ALA A 17 -58.40 -23.17 -58.28
N HIS A 18 -57.38 -22.50 -57.71
CA HIS A 18 -56.15 -23.14 -57.23
C HIS A 18 -56.10 -23.02 -55.70
N SER A 19 -56.16 -24.14 -55.00
CA SER A 19 -55.87 -24.21 -53.57
C SER A 19 -54.36 -24.16 -53.34
N LEU A 20 -53.85 -22.99 -52.96
CA LEU A 20 -52.53 -22.82 -52.36
C LEU A 20 -52.68 -22.89 -50.83
N PHE A 21 -51.86 -23.71 -50.18
CA PHE A 21 -51.66 -23.64 -48.74
C PHE A 21 -51.00 -22.29 -48.40
N ALA A 22 -51.76 -21.41 -47.73
CA ALA A 22 -51.24 -20.19 -47.13
C ALA A 22 -50.59 -20.52 -45.78
N SER A 23 -49.33 -20.10 -45.59
CA SER A 23 -48.76 -19.94 -44.26
C SER A 23 -49.55 -18.85 -43.53
N LYS A 24 -50.02 -19.12 -42.30
CA LYS A 24 -50.55 -18.07 -41.42
C LYS A 24 -49.49 -16.97 -41.29
N GLU A 25 -49.77 -15.79 -41.81
CA GLU A 25 -48.90 -14.62 -41.61
C GLU A 25 -48.82 -14.31 -40.11
N LYS A 26 -47.66 -13.79 -39.67
CA LYS A 26 -47.45 -13.43 -38.27
C LYS A 26 -48.34 -12.23 -37.92
N PRO A 27 -49.00 -12.20 -36.74
CA PRO A 27 -49.87 -11.09 -36.36
C PRO A 27 -49.17 -9.74 -36.46
N ASN A 28 -49.82 -8.68 -36.92
CA ASN A 28 -49.21 -7.37 -37.02
C ASN A 28 -50.11 -6.26 -36.46
N PHE A 29 -49.51 -5.10 -36.19
CA PHE A 29 -50.23 -4.01 -35.55
C PHE A 29 -51.36 -3.49 -36.43
N GLN A 30 -51.08 -3.21 -37.70
CA GLN A 30 -52.02 -2.58 -38.61
C GLN A 30 -53.26 -3.43 -38.87
N ASP A 31 -53.08 -4.73 -39.08
CA ASP A 31 -54.15 -5.61 -39.56
C ASP A 31 -54.82 -6.43 -38.44
N ASP A 32 -54.07 -6.78 -37.38
CA ASP A 32 -54.54 -7.74 -36.36
C ASP A 32 -54.77 -7.12 -34.97
N VAL A 33 -53.97 -6.13 -34.56
CA VAL A 33 -54.00 -5.60 -33.18
C VAL A 33 -54.69 -4.25 -33.07
N LEU A 34 -54.50 -3.34 -34.03
CA LEU A 34 -55.16 -2.04 -34.06
C LEU A 34 -56.69 -2.18 -34.07
N PRO A 35 -57.33 -3.10 -34.83
CA PRO A 35 -58.78 -3.30 -34.75
C PRO A 35 -59.26 -3.71 -33.35
N LEU A 36 -58.47 -4.51 -32.61
CA LEU A 36 -58.79 -4.89 -31.23
C LEU A 36 -58.72 -3.69 -30.28
N PHE A 37 -57.73 -2.82 -30.48
CA PHE A 37 -57.63 -1.59 -29.70
C PHE A 37 -58.72 -0.60 -30.07
N GLU A 38 -59.14 -0.50 -31.33
CA GLU A 38 -60.28 0.31 -31.75
C GLU A 38 -61.58 -0.12 -31.06
N GLU A 39 -61.79 -1.44 -30.94
CA GLU A 39 -62.98 -2.01 -30.29
C GLU A 39 -62.98 -1.78 -28.76
N SER A 40 -61.84 -1.98 -28.10
CA SER A 40 -61.81 -2.14 -26.63
C SER A 40 -61.02 -1.07 -25.86
N CYS A 41 -60.13 -0.30 -26.51
CA CYS A 41 -59.13 0.52 -25.81
C CYS A 41 -59.08 1.99 -26.27
N ASN A 42 -59.24 2.26 -27.57
CA ASN A 42 -59.09 3.58 -28.18
C ASN A 42 -60.21 4.55 -27.81
N SER A 43 -61.30 4.09 -27.18
CA SER A 43 -62.31 4.98 -26.60
C SER A 43 -61.77 5.85 -25.45
N CYS A 44 -60.73 5.35 -24.76
CA CYS A 44 -60.09 5.98 -23.59
C CYS A 44 -58.58 6.21 -23.74
N HIS A 45 -57.96 5.70 -24.80
CA HIS A 45 -56.51 5.78 -25.08
C HIS A 45 -56.27 6.23 -26.53
N ASN A 46 -56.63 7.47 -26.83
CA ASN A 46 -56.43 8.11 -28.12
C ASN A 46 -55.81 9.52 -27.95
N PRO A 47 -55.38 10.19 -29.03
CA PRO A 47 -54.70 11.50 -28.93
C PRO A 47 -55.52 12.59 -28.22
N ASP A 48 -56.85 12.58 -28.35
CA ASP A 48 -57.74 13.57 -27.73
C ASP A 48 -58.13 13.21 -26.28
N LYS A 49 -58.02 11.92 -25.92
CA LYS A 49 -58.33 11.35 -24.59
C LYS A 49 -57.29 10.29 -24.25
N ALA A 50 -56.10 10.72 -23.81
CA ALA A 50 -55.01 9.84 -23.39
C ALA A 50 -55.04 9.59 -21.87
N LYS A 51 -56.00 8.80 -21.37
CA LYS A 51 -56.02 8.47 -19.92
C LYS A 51 -54.73 7.71 -19.55
N GLY A 52 -54.09 8.12 -18.46
CA GLY A 52 -52.78 7.59 -18.09
C GLY A 52 -51.66 7.95 -19.09
N GLY A 53 -51.83 8.99 -19.90
CA GLY A 53 -50.83 9.46 -20.88
C GLY A 53 -50.60 8.52 -22.06
N LEU A 54 -51.47 7.53 -22.27
CA LEU A 54 -51.29 6.45 -23.24
C LEU A 54 -52.14 6.66 -24.50
N ASP A 55 -51.53 6.49 -25.68
CA ASP A 55 -52.16 6.49 -26.99
C ASP A 55 -51.95 5.14 -27.69
N LEU A 56 -53.03 4.44 -28.02
CA LEU A 56 -53.00 3.11 -28.65
C LEU A 56 -53.41 3.13 -30.14
N THR A 57 -53.65 4.32 -30.70
CA THR A 57 -54.07 4.49 -32.10
C THR A 57 -52.91 4.39 -33.09
N SER A 58 -51.66 4.41 -32.62
CA SER A 58 -50.47 4.29 -33.44
C SER A 58 -49.35 3.55 -32.72
N MET A 59 -48.47 2.88 -33.50
CA MET A 59 -47.27 2.24 -32.96
C MET A 59 -46.37 3.22 -32.21
N ASN A 60 -46.26 4.46 -32.71
CA ASN A 60 -45.46 5.49 -32.07
C ASN A 60 -46.05 5.94 -30.73
N GLY A 61 -47.39 6.01 -30.61
CA GLY A 61 -48.08 6.29 -29.35
C GLY A 61 -47.86 5.18 -28.31
N ILE A 62 -47.90 3.92 -28.74
CA ILE A 62 -47.64 2.76 -27.88
C ILE A 62 -46.20 2.78 -27.35
N LEU A 63 -45.23 2.98 -28.26
CA LEU A 63 -43.81 3.04 -27.91
C LEU A 63 -43.42 4.28 -27.09
N ALA A 64 -44.16 5.39 -27.22
CA ALA A 64 -43.95 6.58 -26.39
C ALA A 64 -44.27 6.32 -24.91
N GLY A 65 -45.06 5.29 -24.61
CA GLY A 65 -45.45 4.92 -23.25
C GLY A 65 -46.50 5.86 -22.65
N GLY A 66 -46.89 5.56 -21.41
CA GLY A 66 -47.82 6.38 -20.64
C GLY A 66 -47.16 7.04 -19.42
N SER A 67 -47.97 7.71 -18.59
CA SER A 67 -47.53 8.31 -17.33
C SER A 67 -46.95 7.30 -16.32
N SER A 68 -47.17 6.01 -16.54
CA SER A 68 -46.70 4.90 -15.70
C SER A 68 -45.48 4.17 -16.29
N GLY A 69 -44.89 4.67 -17.39
CA GLY A 69 -43.72 4.09 -18.04
C GLY A 69 -44.04 3.45 -19.40
N GLU A 70 -43.16 2.54 -19.83
CA GLU A 70 -43.28 1.82 -21.11
C GLU A 70 -44.58 1.00 -21.15
N SER A 71 -45.37 1.17 -22.22
CA SER A 71 -46.68 0.50 -22.32
C SER A 71 -46.59 -0.90 -22.93
N ALA A 72 -45.64 -1.09 -23.85
CA ALA A 72 -45.34 -2.35 -24.50
C ALA A 72 -43.83 -2.51 -24.67
N VAL A 73 -43.29 -3.63 -24.20
CA VAL A 73 -41.89 -4.02 -24.31
C VAL A 73 -41.76 -5.04 -25.46
N PRO A 74 -41.09 -4.68 -26.58
CA PRO A 74 -40.99 -5.58 -27.71
C PRO A 74 -40.28 -6.89 -27.34
N GLY A 75 -40.94 -8.02 -27.56
CA GLY A 75 -40.43 -9.36 -27.27
C GLY A 75 -40.74 -9.88 -25.87
N ASP A 76 -41.43 -9.10 -25.04
CA ASP A 76 -41.74 -9.48 -23.66
C ASP A 76 -43.15 -9.03 -23.24
N SER A 77 -44.13 -9.93 -23.42
CA SER A 77 -45.49 -9.70 -22.92
C SER A 77 -45.57 -9.69 -21.39
N GLY A 78 -44.61 -10.29 -20.68
CA GLY A 78 -44.57 -10.36 -19.21
C GLY A 78 -44.21 -9.04 -18.55
N ASP A 79 -43.48 -8.16 -19.24
CA ASP A 79 -43.16 -6.80 -18.79
C ASP A 79 -43.97 -5.70 -19.52
N SER A 80 -44.87 -6.08 -20.42
CA SER A 80 -45.72 -5.15 -21.17
C SER A 80 -47.01 -4.83 -20.43
N LEU A 81 -47.12 -3.61 -19.87
CA LEU A 81 -48.30 -3.14 -19.15
C LEU A 81 -49.60 -3.28 -19.97
N ILE A 82 -49.56 -3.09 -21.28
CA ILE A 82 -50.73 -3.24 -22.15
C ILE A 82 -51.31 -4.66 -22.12
N TYR A 83 -50.47 -5.69 -21.97
CA TYR A 83 -50.94 -7.07 -21.81
C TYR A 83 -51.33 -7.36 -20.36
N LEU A 84 -50.46 -7.00 -19.40
CA LEU A 84 -50.69 -7.29 -17.98
C LEU A 84 -51.98 -6.68 -17.44
N LEU A 85 -52.28 -5.42 -17.80
CA LEU A 85 -53.48 -4.73 -17.34
C LEU A 85 -54.75 -5.23 -18.07
N ALA A 86 -54.63 -5.54 -19.37
CA ALA A 86 -55.72 -6.07 -20.20
C ALA A 86 -56.11 -7.51 -19.81
N ALA A 87 -55.11 -8.34 -19.48
CA ALA A 87 -55.28 -9.70 -19.00
C ALA A 87 -55.66 -9.77 -17.51
N ARG A 88 -55.80 -8.61 -16.84
CA ARG A 88 -56.08 -8.48 -15.40
C ARG A 88 -55.08 -9.20 -14.50
N ILE A 89 -53.81 -9.22 -14.90
CA ILE A 89 -52.68 -9.78 -14.15
C ILE A 89 -52.13 -8.73 -13.16
N GLU A 90 -52.10 -7.46 -13.54
CA GLU A 90 -51.74 -6.33 -12.66
C GLU A 90 -52.89 -5.30 -12.55
N GLU A 91 -52.91 -4.53 -11.46
CA GLU A 91 -53.85 -3.42 -11.24
C GLU A 91 -53.22 -2.07 -11.66
N PRO A 92 -54.01 -1.13 -12.22
CA PRO A 92 -55.45 -1.16 -12.42
C PRO A 92 -55.88 -2.01 -13.63
N HIS A 93 -56.93 -2.79 -13.48
CA HIS A 93 -57.46 -3.63 -14.56
C HIS A 93 -58.08 -2.80 -15.70
N MET A 94 -57.83 -3.23 -16.94
CA MET A 94 -58.36 -2.59 -18.14
C MET A 94 -59.19 -3.62 -18.95
N PRO A 95 -60.45 -3.32 -19.33
CA PRO A 95 -61.24 -2.14 -18.96
C PRO A 95 -61.62 -2.12 -17.46
N PRO A 96 -61.63 -0.94 -16.79
CA PRO A 96 -61.88 -0.82 -15.35
C PRO A 96 -63.34 -1.10 -14.96
N LYS A 97 -64.26 -0.94 -15.91
CA LYS A 97 -65.66 -1.38 -15.83
C LYS A 97 -66.05 -1.93 -17.21
N GLY A 98 -66.32 -3.23 -17.29
CA GLY A 98 -66.65 -3.92 -18.54
C GLY A 98 -66.26 -5.40 -18.51
N ASP A 99 -66.73 -6.14 -19.51
CA ASP A 99 -66.41 -7.55 -19.72
C ASP A 99 -64.91 -7.75 -20.00
N THR A 100 -64.38 -8.90 -19.62
CA THR A 100 -62.98 -9.26 -19.88
C THR A 100 -62.74 -9.41 -21.37
N ILE A 101 -61.59 -8.92 -21.85
CA ILE A 101 -61.18 -9.11 -23.24
C ILE A 101 -61.13 -10.63 -23.52
N PRO A 102 -61.73 -11.11 -24.63
CA PRO A 102 -61.73 -12.53 -24.96
C PRO A 102 -60.30 -13.10 -24.98
N LYS A 103 -60.15 -14.32 -24.45
CA LYS A 103 -58.83 -14.97 -24.34
C LYS A 103 -58.08 -15.04 -25.67
N ALA A 104 -58.78 -15.28 -26.77
CA ALA A 104 -58.19 -15.30 -28.11
C ALA A 104 -57.55 -13.96 -28.51
N ASN A 105 -58.15 -12.83 -28.12
CA ASN A 105 -57.64 -11.48 -28.41
C ASN A 105 -56.45 -11.15 -27.50
N LEU A 106 -56.49 -11.59 -26.24
CA LEU A 106 -55.34 -11.50 -25.33
C LEU A 106 -54.15 -12.34 -25.82
N ASP A 107 -54.40 -13.56 -26.29
CA ASP A 107 -53.37 -14.43 -26.86
C ASP A 107 -52.76 -13.83 -28.13
N LEU A 108 -53.56 -13.12 -28.94
CA LEU A 108 -53.10 -12.40 -30.12
C LEU A 108 -52.21 -11.19 -29.76
N ILE A 109 -52.65 -10.37 -28.80
CA ILE A 109 -51.85 -9.25 -28.28
C ILE A 109 -50.55 -9.76 -27.68
N LYS A 110 -50.60 -10.84 -26.88
CA LYS A 110 -49.43 -11.50 -26.30
C LYS A 110 -48.46 -11.95 -27.37
N LEU A 111 -48.93 -12.68 -28.38
CA LEU A 111 -48.12 -13.20 -29.47
C LEU A 111 -47.51 -12.07 -30.29
N TRP A 112 -48.25 -10.99 -30.54
CA TRP A 112 -47.76 -9.81 -31.25
C TRP A 112 -46.65 -9.06 -30.49
N ILE A 113 -46.77 -8.96 -29.15
CA ILE A 113 -45.72 -8.40 -28.30
C ILE A 113 -44.49 -9.31 -28.30
N ASP A 114 -44.67 -10.60 -28.03
CA ASP A 114 -43.57 -11.58 -27.89
C ASP A 114 -42.74 -11.73 -29.17
N GLN A 115 -43.32 -11.47 -30.33
CA GLN A 115 -42.59 -11.50 -31.60
C GLN A 115 -41.96 -10.16 -31.99
N GLY A 116 -42.05 -9.12 -31.15
CA GLY A 116 -41.37 -7.84 -31.31
C GLY A 116 -42.21 -6.73 -31.95
N LEU A 117 -43.49 -6.58 -31.57
CA LEU A 117 -44.37 -5.47 -31.97
C LEU A 117 -44.35 -5.18 -33.48
N LEU A 118 -44.62 -6.20 -34.29
CA LEU A 118 -44.56 -6.08 -35.74
C LEU A 118 -45.54 -5.00 -36.26
N PRO A 119 -45.08 -3.93 -36.96
CA PRO A 119 -45.98 -2.83 -37.36
C PRO A 119 -46.92 -3.19 -38.51
N THR A 120 -46.42 -3.94 -39.50
CA THR A 120 -47.15 -4.38 -40.70
C THR A 120 -46.66 -5.76 -41.12
N ALA A 121 -47.42 -6.50 -41.95
CA ALA A 121 -47.07 -7.85 -42.41
C ALA A 121 -45.67 -7.95 -43.07
N SER A 122 -45.17 -6.86 -43.67
CA SER A 122 -43.85 -6.75 -44.31
C SER A 122 -42.81 -5.94 -43.53
N GLY A 123 -43.17 -5.41 -42.36
CA GLY A 123 -42.28 -4.65 -41.47
C GLY A 123 -41.25 -5.54 -40.76
N LYS A 124 -40.20 -4.93 -40.19
CA LYS A 124 -39.28 -5.65 -39.30
C LYS A 124 -39.84 -5.61 -37.87
N PRO A 125 -39.75 -6.71 -37.10
CA PRO A 125 -40.01 -6.65 -35.67
C PRO A 125 -39.10 -5.61 -35.01
N ILE A 126 -39.70 -4.77 -34.17
CA ILE A 126 -38.97 -3.89 -33.28
C ILE A 126 -38.27 -4.81 -32.28
N GLN A 127 -36.95 -4.94 -32.37
CA GLN A 127 -36.20 -5.67 -31.38
C GLN A 127 -35.97 -4.80 -30.16
N LYS A 128 -36.16 -5.36 -28.96
CA LYS A 128 -35.59 -4.81 -27.72
C LYS A 128 -34.14 -4.46 -28.03
N LYS A 129 -33.76 -3.21 -27.78
CA LYS A 129 -32.36 -2.79 -27.87
C LYS A 129 -31.62 -3.54 -26.75
N LYS A 130 -31.20 -4.78 -27.01
CA LYS A 130 -30.35 -5.52 -26.07
C LYS A 130 -29.14 -4.65 -25.83
N SER A 131 -28.95 -4.27 -24.57
CA SER A 131 -27.69 -3.71 -24.12
C SER A 131 -26.62 -4.75 -24.50
N SER A 132 -25.78 -4.42 -25.47
CA SER A 132 -24.64 -5.26 -25.88
C SER A 132 -23.45 -5.09 -24.94
N ALA A 133 -23.62 -4.33 -23.86
CA ALA A 133 -22.59 -4.10 -22.87
C ALA A 133 -22.67 -5.24 -21.84
N ASN A 134 -21.76 -6.21 -21.95
CA ASN A 134 -21.40 -7.00 -20.80
C ASN A 134 -20.77 -6.04 -19.77
N LEU A 135 -21.52 -5.70 -18.73
CA LEU A 135 -21.08 -4.85 -17.62
C LEU A 135 -20.48 -5.71 -16.49
N ALA A 136 -20.40 -7.04 -16.65
CA ALA A 136 -19.76 -7.91 -15.68
C ALA A 136 -18.28 -7.54 -15.56
N LEU A 137 -17.88 -7.30 -14.32
CA LEU A 137 -16.53 -6.88 -13.99
C LEU A 137 -15.65 -8.15 -13.95
N GLY A 138 -14.76 -8.31 -14.93
CA GLY A 138 -13.99 -9.55 -15.14
C GLY A 138 -13.11 -10.01 -13.96
N SER A 139 -12.71 -11.29 -14.00
CA SER A 139 -12.01 -12.06 -12.96
C SER A 139 -12.72 -12.07 -11.59
N VAL A 140 -13.59 -13.06 -11.43
CA VAL A 140 -14.28 -13.39 -10.18
C VAL A 140 -13.23 -13.76 -9.13
N SER A 141 -12.92 -12.81 -8.24
CA SER A 141 -12.04 -13.02 -7.10
C SER A 141 -12.87 -12.82 -5.84
N PHE A 142 -13.25 -13.91 -5.21
CA PHE A 142 -13.89 -13.89 -3.90
C PHE A 142 -12.84 -13.52 -2.84
N GLY A 143 -13.01 -12.37 -2.19
CA GLY A 143 -12.12 -11.93 -1.11
C GLY A 143 -10.82 -11.25 -1.57
N LYS A 144 -9.74 -11.47 -0.83
CA LYS A 144 -8.47 -10.74 -1.01
C LYS A 144 -7.84 -11.05 -2.39
N PRO A 145 -7.53 -10.04 -3.21
CA PRO A 145 -6.86 -10.24 -4.49
C PRO A 145 -5.50 -10.91 -4.36
N GLU A 146 -5.11 -11.68 -5.38
CA GLU A 146 -3.71 -12.08 -5.57
C GLU A 146 -2.83 -10.85 -5.87
N GLY A 147 -1.66 -10.80 -5.23
CA GLY A 147 -0.70 -9.70 -5.39
C GLY A 147 -0.82 -8.59 -4.33
N PRO A 148 -0.19 -7.42 -4.55
CA PRO A 148 -0.29 -6.30 -3.63
C PRO A 148 -1.74 -5.80 -3.53
N PRO A 149 -2.14 -5.24 -2.37
CA PRO A 149 -3.46 -4.65 -2.23
C PRO A 149 -3.80 -3.64 -3.33
N PRO A 150 -5.06 -3.60 -3.83
CA PRO A 150 -5.47 -2.63 -4.83
C PRO A 150 -5.22 -1.20 -4.35
N MET A 151 -4.37 -0.49 -5.09
CA MET A 151 -4.03 0.90 -4.85
C MET A 151 -4.20 1.69 -6.15
N PRO A 152 -4.71 2.93 -6.08
CA PRO A 152 -4.71 3.82 -7.23
C PRO A 152 -3.29 4.17 -7.67
N GLU A 153 -3.05 4.22 -8.98
CA GLU A 153 -1.76 4.61 -9.52
C GLU A 153 -1.66 6.13 -9.67
N TYR A 154 -2.49 6.70 -10.56
CA TYR A 154 -2.48 8.12 -10.90
C TYR A 154 -3.92 8.57 -11.09
N LEU A 155 -4.59 8.97 -10.01
CA LEU A 155 -5.93 9.53 -10.08
C LEU A 155 -5.87 11.05 -10.14
N PRO A 156 -6.86 11.72 -10.77
CA PRO A 156 -6.93 13.16 -10.73
C PRO A 156 -7.14 13.63 -9.29
N LEU A 157 -6.39 14.64 -8.88
CA LEU A 157 -6.51 15.29 -7.57
C LEU A 157 -7.22 16.64 -7.62
N GLU A 158 -7.63 17.05 -8.83
CA GLU A 158 -8.43 18.25 -9.08
C GLU A 158 -9.88 17.99 -8.68
N PRO A 159 -10.45 18.79 -7.77
CA PRO A 159 -11.85 18.69 -7.42
C PRO A 159 -12.74 18.97 -8.64
N SER A 160 -13.77 18.16 -8.84
CA SER A 160 -14.81 18.41 -9.85
C SER A 160 -15.74 19.54 -9.43
N VAL A 161 -15.91 19.72 -8.12
CA VAL A 161 -16.68 20.80 -7.51
C VAL A 161 -15.94 21.25 -6.25
N VAL A 162 -15.76 22.56 -6.10
CA VAL A 162 -15.36 23.18 -4.84
C VAL A 162 -16.55 23.95 -4.31
N ALA A 163 -17.00 23.58 -3.11
CA ALA A 163 -18.10 24.28 -2.47
C ALA A 163 -17.59 25.39 -1.54
N GLU A 164 -18.45 26.33 -1.14
CA GLU A 164 -18.07 27.38 -0.19
C GLU A 164 -17.80 26.85 1.22
N ARG A 165 -18.46 25.75 1.60
CA ARG A 165 -18.32 25.10 2.91
C ARG A 165 -18.10 23.60 2.77
N SER A 166 -17.50 22.98 3.78
CA SER A 166 -17.47 21.51 3.88
C SER A 166 -18.89 20.99 4.10
N PHE A 167 -19.17 19.79 3.60
CA PHE A 167 -20.45 19.10 3.80
C PHE A 167 -20.23 17.86 4.64
N ALA A 168 -21.23 17.53 5.44
CA ALA A 168 -21.29 16.26 6.15
C ALA A 168 -21.16 15.11 5.12
N PRO A 169 -20.25 14.14 5.33
CA PRO A 169 -20.19 12.99 4.45
C PRO A 169 -21.44 12.15 4.68
N SER A 170 -22.34 12.14 3.68
CA SER A 170 -23.56 11.32 3.67
C SER A 170 -23.27 9.83 3.58
N ALA A 171 -22.10 9.46 3.03
CA ALA A 171 -21.63 8.09 2.97
C ALA A 171 -20.10 8.01 3.11
N MET A 172 -19.62 6.90 3.66
CA MET A 172 -18.20 6.59 3.77
C MET A 172 -17.97 5.09 3.61
N ALA A 173 -16.90 4.70 2.91
CA ALA A 173 -16.48 3.31 2.79
C ALA A 173 -14.98 3.17 2.99
N THR A 174 -14.53 2.09 3.62
CA THR A 174 -13.10 1.75 3.70
C THR A 174 -12.80 0.56 2.82
N ALA A 175 -11.66 0.60 2.13
CA ALA A 175 -11.26 -0.50 1.27
C ALA A 175 -10.92 -1.72 2.14
N PRO A 176 -11.38 -2.93 1.77
CA PRO A 176 -11.17 -4.11 2.60
C PRO A 176 -9.70 -4.50 2.81
N TRP A 177 -8.84 -4.24 1.81
CA TRP A 177 -7.49 -4.80 1.76
C TRP A 177 -6.38 -3.75 1.69
N SER A 178 -6.71 -2.48 1.46
CA SER A 178 -5.76 -1.39 1.25
C SER A 178 -6.06 -0.20 2.16
N PRO A 179 -5.05 0.64 2.49
CA PRO A 179 -5.21 1.78 3.40
C PRO A 179 -5.96 2.95 2.75
N ILE A 180 -7.20 2.72 2.29
CA ILE A 180 -8.00 3.70 1.54
C ILE A 180 -9.34 3.89 2.24
N VAL A 181 -9.77 5.14 2.32
CA VAL A 181 -11.14 5.53 2.63
C VAL A 181 -11.72 6.36 1.50
N ALA A 182 -12.94 6.03 1.10
CA ALA A 182 -13.76 6.80 0.19
C ALA A 182 -14.78 7.61 0.98
N ILE A 183 -14.85 8.90 0.68
CA ILE A 183 -15.71 9.87 1.35
C ILE A 183 -16.61 10.51 0.32
N ALA A 184 -17.91 10.54 0.58
CA ALA A 184 -18.87 11.27 -0.25
C ALA A 184 -18.61 12.78 -0.15
N GLY A 185 -18.29 13.39 -1.28
CA GLY A 185 -18.26 14.83 -1.46
C GLY A 185 -19.39 15.29 -2.40
N GLN A 186 -19.50 16.59 -2.62
CA GLN A 186 -20.49 17.11 -3.56
C GLN A 186 -20.14 16.73 -5.00
N LYS A 187 -20.97 15.88 -5.62
CA LYS A 187 -20.80 15.39 -6.98
C LYS A 187 -19.43 14.75 -7.26
N GLN A 188 -18.77 14.23 -6.22
CA GLN A 188 -17.47 13.60 -6.33
C GLN A 188 -17.20 12.70 -5.13
N VAL A 189 -16.41 11.66 -5.33
CA VAL A 189 -15.86 10.83 -4.26
C VAL A 189 -14.43 11.26 -3.98
N LEU A 190 -14.08 11.44 -2.72
CA LEU A 190 -12.73 11.76 -2.28
C LEU A 190 -12.06 10.50 -1.72
N LEU A 191 -10.90 10.14 -2.27
CA LEU A 191 -10.12 8.99 -1.81
C LEU A 191 -8.92 9.48 -1.00
N TYR A 192 -8.83 9.03 0.24
CA TYR A 192 -7.73 9.33 1.14
C TYR A 192 -6.97 8.08 1.56
N HIS A 193 -5.66 8.21 1.68
CA HIS A 193 -4.82 7.20 2.31
C HIS A 193 -4.98 7.27 3.83
N THR A 194 -5.43 6.20 4.47
CA THR A 194 -5.81 6.20 5.90
C THR A 194 -4.63 6.39 6.84
N GLU A 195 -3.42 5.99 6.44
CA GLU A 195 -2.21 6.16 7.25
C GLU A 195 -1.56 7.54 7.11
N THR A 196 -1.28 7.97 5.88
CA THR A 196 -0.62 9.26 5.58
C THR A 196 -1.58 10.45 5.60
N LEU A 197 -2.90 10.20 5.63
CA LEU A 197 -3.98 11.19 5.58
C LEU A 197 -3.97 12.04 4.29
N ARG A 198 -3.28 11.57 3.25
CA ARG A 198 -3.16 12.30 1.99
C ARG A 198 -4.30 11.94 1.05
N LEU A 199 -4.82 12.95 0.35
CA LEU A 199 -5.70 12.76 -0.80
C LEU A 199 -4.90 12.04 -1.89
N ILE A 200 -5.44 10.92 -2.38
CA ILE A 200 -4.84 10.06 -3.41
C ILE A 200 -5.66 10.00 -4.70
N GLY A 201 -6.91 10.46 -4.68
CA GLY A 201 -7.75 10.52 -5.88
C GLY A 201 -9.08 11.20 -5.64
N ILE A 202 -9.64 11.74 -6.72
CA ILE A 202 -11.00 12.26 -6.79
C ILE A 202 -11.71 11.57 -7.94
N LEU A 203 -12.89 11.01 -7.68
CA LEU A 203 -13.72 10.36 -8.69
C LEU A 203 -14.97 11.21 -8.95
N PRO A 204 -15.17 11.77 -10.17
CA PRO A 204 -16.32 12.61 -10.46
C PRO A 204 -17.64 11.81 -10.45
N TYR A 205 -18.66 12.35 -9.79
CA TYR A 205 -20.04 11.84 -9.73
C TYR A 205 -21.03 12.96 -10.06
N PRO A 206 -21.12 13.41 -11.34
CA PRO A 206 -21.91 14.58 -11.74
C PRO A 206 -23.42 14.48 -11.48
N GLU A 207 -23.93 13.27 -11.20
CA GLU A 207 -25.34 12.94 -11.01
C GLU A 207 -25.95 13.73 -9.85
N GLY A 208 -25.25 13.89 -8.73
CA GLY A 208 -25.76 14.65 -7.59
C GLY A 208 -25.13 14.29 -6.27
N PHE A 209 -25.97 14.16 -5.24
CA PHE A 209 -25.58 13.73 -3.90
C PHE A 209 -25.31 12.23 -3.90
N ILE A 210 -24.26 11.82 -3.20
CA ILE A 210 -23.93 10.40 -3.03
C ILE A 210 -24.54 9.97 -1.71
N GLU A 211 -25.45 9.01 -1.73
CA GLU A 211 -26.12 8.50 -0.52
C GLU A 211 -25.47 7.21 -0.01
N SER A 212 -24.74 6.51 -0.90
CA SER A 212 -24.09 5.24 -0.55
C SER A 212 -22.75 5.10 -1.25
N LEU A 213 -21.76 4.58 -0.52
CA LEU A 213 -20.45 4.19 -1.03
C LEU A 213 -20.13 2.78 -0.57
N VAL A 214 -19.66 1.94 -1.50
CA VAL A 214 -19.26 0.57 -1.17
C VAL A 214 -18.09 0.14 -2.04
N PHE A 215 -17.04 -0.40 -1.42
CA PHE A 215 -15.99 -1.10 -2.15
C PHE A 215 -16.44 -2.52 -2.48
N SER A 216 -16.19 -2.95 -3.71
CA SER A 216 -16.23 -4.37 -4.08
C SER A 216 -15.43 -5.23 -3.09
N ARG A 217 -15.81 -6.49 -2.91
CA ARG A 217 -15.18 -7.36 -1.90
C ARG A 217 -13.69 -7.55 -2.12
N ASN A 218 -13.24 -7.54 -3.37
CA ASN A 218 -11.82 -7.61 -3.74
C ASN A 218 -11.11 -6.24 -3.67
N GLY A 219 -11.82 -5.15 -3.39
CA GLY A 219 -11.28 -3.81 -3.26
C GLY A 219 -10.81 -3.18 -4.58
N LYS A 220 -11.03 -3.82 -5.74
CA LYS A 220 -10.58 -3.30 -7.04
C LYS A 220 -11.53 -2.27 -7.62
N SER A 221 -12.79 -2.25 -7.17
CA SER A 221 -13.81 -1.32 -7.63
C SER A 221 -14.51 -0.65 -6.46
N LEU A 222 -14.95 0.59 -6.69
CA LEU A 222 -15.78 1.39 -5.77
C LEU A 222 -17.09 1.73 -6.47
N ILE A 223 -18.20 1.64 -5.73
CA ILE A 223 -19.53 1.98 -6.21
C ILE A 223 -20.03 3.19 -5.43
N ALA A 224 -20.72 4.09 -6.10
CA ALA A 224 -21.51 5.15 -5.51
C ALA A 224 -22.96 5.05 -6.01
N GLY A 225 -23.91 5.05 -5.08
CA GLY A 225 -25.33 5.24 -5.35
C GLY A 225 -25.77 6.63 -4.89
N GLY A 226 -26.63 7.28 -5.67
CA GLY A 226 -27.17 8.57 -5.31
C GLY A 226 -27.85 9.28 -6.47
N GLY A 227 -27.95 10.60 -6.39
CA GLY A 227 -28.53 11.42 -7.44
C GLY A 227 -29.16 12.71 -6.91
N ARG A 228 -30.32 13.06 -7.45
CA ARG A 228 -31.10 14.25 -7.08
C ARG A 228 -32.51 13.80 -6.77
N GLY A 229 -32.95 14.11 -5.56
CA GLY A 229 -34.29 13.80 -5.09
C GLY A 229 -35.36 14.27 -6.07
N GLY A 230 -36.30 13.38 -6.41
CA GLY A 230 -37.41 13.63 -7.34
C GLY A 230 -37.01 14.02 -8.77
N LYS A 231 -35.77 13.72 -9.18
CA LYS A 231 -35.28 14.02 -10.53
C LYS A 231 -34.49 12.89 -11.19
N SER A 232 -33.53 12.29 -10.50
CA SER A 232 -32.69 11.24 -11.07
C SER A 232 -31.93 10.48 -9.99
N GLY A 233 -31.90 9.16 -10.07
CA GLY A 233 -31.04 8.29 -9.27
C GLY A 233 -30.24 7.36 -10.16
N LYS A 234 -28.94 7.27 -9.89
CA LYS A 234 -28.01 6.42 -10.63
C LYS A 234 -27.02 5.77 -9.69
N VAL A 235 -26.41 4.72 -10.19
CA VAL A 235 -25.23 4.07 -9.63
C VAL A 235 -24.09 4.26 -10.60
N ALA A 236 -22.93 4.60 -10.06
CA ALA A 236 -21.66 4.64 -10.77
C ALA A 236 -20.70 3.67 -10.10
N ALA A 237 -19.92 2.93 -10.87
CA ALA A 237 -18.75 2.22 -10.34
C ALA A 237 -17.48 2.61 -11.07
N TRP A 238 -16.37 2.65 -10.33
CA TRP A 238 -15.05 2.95 -10.85
C TRP A 238 -14.08 1.81 -10.55
N ASP A 239 -13.19 1.54 -11.50
CA ASP A 239 -11.96 0.82 -11.24
C ASP A 239 -11.04 1.69 -10.37
N LEU A 240 -10.61 1.16 -9.23
CA LEU A 240 -9.84 1.91 -8.24
C LEU A 240 -8.43 2.22 -8.73
N LYS A 241 -7.84 1.32 -9.52
CA LYS A 241 -6.47 1.44 -10.00
C LYS A 241 -6.32 2.60 -10.98
N SER A 242 -7.23 2.68 -11.96
CA SER A 242 -7.20 3.67 -13.04
C SER A 242 -8.16 4.85 -12.83
N GLY A 243 -9.09 4.76 -11.87
CA GLY A 243 -10.18 5.72 -11.65
C GLY A 243 -11.18 5.77 -12.79
N ARG A 244 -11.17 4.76 -13.66
CA ARG A 244 -12.04 4.72 -14.83
C ARG A 244 -13.42 4.33 -14.34
N ARG A 245 -14.43 5.09 -14.76
CA ARG A 245 -15.82 4.68 -14.58
C ARG A 245 -16.09 3.46 -15.46
N ILE A 246 -16.41 2.34 -14.84
CA ILE A 246 -16.62 1.03 -15.47
C ILE A 246 -18.10 0.67 -15.58
N LEU A 247 -18.95 1.27 -14.75
CA LEU A 247 -20.39 1.02 -14.71
C LEU A 247 -21.14 2.34 -14.52
N THR A 248 -22.24 2.49 -15.25
CA THR A 248 -23.34 3.38 -14.90
C THR A 248 -24.62 2.60 -15.05
N LEU A 249 -25.39 2.46 -13.99
CA LEU A 249 -26.63 1.69 -13.99
C LEU A 249 -27.66 2.37 -13.08
N GLY A 250 -28.94 2.15 -13.36
CA GLY A 250 -30.02 2.87 -12.66
C GLY A 250 -30.35 4.19 -13.38
N ASP A 251 -31.63 4.32 -13.69
CA ASP A 251 -32.30 5.51 -14.22
C ASP A 251 -33.57 5.75 -13.39
N GLU A 252 -33.39 5.77 -12.07
CA GLU A 252 -34.50 5.95 -11.14
C GLU A 252 -34.97 7.40 -11.17
N TYR A 253 -36.28 7.62 -10.97
CA TYR A 253 -36.84 8.97 -10.90
C TYR A 253 -36.36 9.73 -9.66
N ASP A 254 -36.07 9.00 -8.57
CA ASP A 254 -35.63 9.56 -7.30
C ASP A 254 -34.20 9.12 -6.96
N SER A 255 -33.56 9.75 -5.97
CA SER A 255 -32.19 9.40 -5.54
C SER A 255 -32.13 7.94 -5.06
N ILE A 256 -31.06 7.24 -5.44
CA ILE A 256 -30.78 5.89 -4.92
C ILE A 256 -30.12 6.06 -3.55
N LEU A 257 -30.82 5.63 -2.49
CA LEU A 257 -30.31 5.76 -1.11
C LEU A 257 -29.21 4.75 -0.80
N THR A 258 -29.27 3.59 -1.45
CA THR A 258 -28.36 2.49 -1.16
C THR A 258 -28.13 1.62 -2.38
N ALA A 259 -26.90 1.15 -2.55
CA ALA A 259 -26.52 0.20 -3.59
C ALA A 259 -25.36 -0.68 -3.10
N ASP A 260 -25.26 -1.89 -3.64
CA ASP A 260 -24.17 -2.83 -3.34
C ASP A 260 -23.90 -3.80 -4.50
N LEU A 261 -22.67 -4.30 -4.61
CA LEU A 261 -22.29 -5.36 -5.55
C LEU A 261 -22.15 -6.70 -4.84
N SER A 262 -22.61 -7.74 -5.50
CA SER A 262 -22.31 -9.12 -5.14
C SER A 262 -20.81 -9.39 -5.14
N ALA A 263 -20.38 -10.41 -4.39
CA ALA A 263 -18.97 -10.71 -4.18
C ALA A 263 -18.22 -11.07 -5.49
N ASP A 264 -18.92 -11.72 -6.43
CA ASP A 264 -18.45 -12.06 -7.77
C ASP A 264 -18.64 -10.93 -8.79
N GLN A 265 -19.30 -9.84 -8.39
CA GLN A 265 -19.62 -8.68 -9.23
C GLN A 265 -20.50 -9.05 -10.44
N SER A 266 -21.35 -10.07 -10.30
CA SER A 266 -22.34 -10.43 -11.32
C SER A 266 -23.66 -9.68 -11.12
N LEU A 267 -24.03 -9.40 -9.88
CA LEU A 267 -25.25 -8.70 -9.50
C LEU A 267 -24.97 -7.32 -8.88
N LEU A 268 -25.83 -6.35 -9.21
CA LEU A 268 -25.95 -5.05 -8.56
C LEU A 268 -27.34 -4.91 -7.94
N VAL A 269 -27.41 -4.53 -6.67
CA VAL A 269 -28.68 -4.22 -5.99
C VAL A 269 -28.80 -2.72 -5.73
N ILE A 270 -30.00 -2.18 -5.87
CA ILE A 270 -30.34 -0.80 -5.50
C ILE A 270 -31.60 -0.75 -4.64
N GLY A 271 -31.65 0.24 -3.75
CA GLY A 271 -32.80 0.58 -2.92
C GLY A 271 -32.95 2.09 -2.75
N GLY A 272 -34.17 2.55 -2.51
CA GLY A 272 -34.44 3.97 -2.34
C GLY A 272 -35.88 4.30 -1.95
N PRO A 273 -36.34 5.52 -2.25
CA PRO A 273 -37.65 6.02 -1.83
C PRO A 273 -38.85 5.31 -2.49
N SER A 274 -38.61 4.59 -3.59
CA SER A 274 -39.64 3.79 -4.28
C SER A 274 -40.14 2.61 -3.46
N LYS A 275 -39.50 2.29 -2.32
CA LYS A 275 -39.84 1.16 -1.43
C LYS A 275 -39.62 -0.21 -2.07
N VAL A 276 -38.99 -0.24 -3.25
CA VAL A 276 -38.71 -1.44 -4.02
C VAL A 276 -37.20 -1.64 -4.07
N VAL A 277 -36.76 -2.87 -3.82
CA VAL A 277 -35.39 -3.30 -4.09
C VAL A 277 -35.34 -3.85 -5.50
N LYS A 278 -34.39 -3.40 -6.31
CA LYS A 278 -34.18 -3.89 -7.67
C LYS A 278 -32.80 -4.52 -7.76
N VAL A 279 -32.74 -5.71 -8.34
CA VAL A 279 -31.49 -6.45 -8.56
C VAL A 279 -31.27 -6.59 -10.06
N PHE A 280 -30.07 -6.27 -10.51
CA PHE A 280 -29.67 -6.27 -11.91
C PHE A 280 -28.58 -7.30 -12.14
N ASP A 281 -28.67 -8.01 -13.26
CA ASP A 281 -27.58 -8.82 -13.77
C ASP A 281 -26.66 -7.93 -14.61
N LEU A 282 -25.39 -7.83 -14.23
CA LEU A 282 -24.41 -7.00 -14.91
C LEU A 282 -23.94 -7.61 -16.23
N ALA A 283 -24.05 -8.94 -16.42
CA ALA A 283 -23.66 -9.54 -17.69
C ALA A 283 -24.59 -9.09 -18.85
N SER A 284 -25.89 -8.99 -18.58
CA SER A 284 -26.90 -8.50 -19.54
C SER A 284 -27.17 -6.98 -19.43
N GLY A 285 -26.95 -6.41 -18.25
CA GLY A 285 -27.37 -5.06 -17.90
C GLY A 285 -28.88 -4.95 -17.64
N GLU A 286 -29.59 -6.07 -17.53
CA GLU A 286 -31.04 -6.12 -17.34
C GLU A 286 -31.42 -6.30 -15.85
N MET A 287 -32.64 -5.89 -15.50
CA MET A 287 -33.18 -6.16 -14.16
C MET A 287 -33.49 -7.66 -14.06
N LEU A 288 -32.88 -8.33 -13.08
CA LEU A 288 -33.08 -9.75 -12.84
C LEU A 288 -34.39 -10.01 -12.08
N TYR A 289 -34.64 -9.25 -11.00
CA TYR A 289 -35.90 -9.29 -10.25
C TYR A 289 -36.08 -8.04 -9.39
N LYS A 290 -37.29 -7.86 -8.83
CA LYS A 290 -37.65 -6.78 -7.90
C LYS A 290 -38.35 -7.32 -6.65
N ILE A 291 -38.06 -6.75 -5.48
CA ILE A 291 -38.66 -7.11 -4.19
C ILE A 291 -39.56 -5.96 -3.72
N LYS A 292 -40.86 -6.24 -3.61
CA LYS A 292 -41.91 -5.29 -3.16
C LYS A 292 -42.45 -5.67 -1.77
N LYS A 293 -41.55 -5.86 -0.79
CA LYS A 293 -41.91 -6.28 0.58
C LYS A 293 -41.91 -5.12 1.58
N HIS A 294 -41.01 -4.15 1.40
CA HIS A 294 -40.83 -3.04 2.34
C HIS A 294 -42.02 -2.08 2.32
N SER A 295 -42.45 -1.64 3.51
CA SER A 295 -43.56 -0.70 3.67
C SER A 295 -43.14 0.77 3.55
N GLU A 296 -41.84 1.02 3.66
CA GLU A 296 -41.24 2.35 3.64
C GLU A 296 -39.95 2.39 2.83
N TRP A 297 -39.34 3.57 2.72
CA TRP A 297 -38.08 3.76 2.00
C TRP A 297 -37.05 2.69 2.37
N VAL A 298 -36.45 2.07 1.36
CA VAL A 298 -35.36 1.13 1.56
C VAL A 298 -34.12 1.95 1.90
N THR A 299 -33.68 1.86 3.16
CA THR A 299 -32.58 2.66 3.69
C THR A 299 -31.24 1.99 3.49
N GLN A 300 -31.18 0.65 3.50
CA GLN A 300 -29.93 -0.07 3.28
C GLN A 300 -30.12 -1.42 2.59
N VAL A 301 -29.18 -1.75 1.69
CA VAL A 301 -29.04 -3.08 1.07
C VAL A 301 -27.58 -3.53 1.16
N ARG A 302 -27.36 -4.81 1.48
CA ARG A 302 -26.01 -5.41 1.55
C ARG A 302 -26.01 -6.87 1.14
N PHE A 303 -25.14 -7.24 0.20
CA PHE A 303 -24.83 -8.64 -0.06
C PHE A 303 -23.95 -9.22 1.05
N SER A 304 -24.15 -10.50 1.35
CA SER A 304 -23.22 -11.23 2.21
C SER A 304 -21.86 -11.37 1.51
N PRO A 305 -20.75 -11.47 2.26
CA PRO A 305 -19.40 -11.58 1.69
C PRO A 305 -19.16 -12.78 0.77
N ASP A 306 -19.98 -13.83 0.86
CA ASP A 306 -19.99 -14.99 -0.03
C ASP A 306 -20.89 -14.81 -1.26
N GLY A 307 -21.69 -13.75 -1.30
CA GLY A 307 -22.64 -13.44 -2.38
C GLY A 307 -23.92 -14.26 -2.37
N ILE A 308 -24.15 -15.11 -1.37
CA ILE A 308 -25.31 -16.03 -1.34
C ILE A 308 -26.58 -15.33 -0.86
N LEU A 309 -26.46 -14.43 0.12
CA LEU A 309 -27.57 -13.75 0.76
C LEU A 309 -27.57 -12.26 0.44
N LEU A 310 -28.76 -11.68 0.40
CA LEU A 310 -28.99 -10.24 0.30
C LEU A 310 -29.80 -9.80 1.50
N ALA A 311 -29.28 -8.87 2.30
CA ALA A 311 -30.02 -8.23 3.38
C ALA A 311 -30.58 -6.87 2.92
N THR A 312 -31.83 -6.59 3.25
CA THR A 312 -32.52 -5.34 2.89
C THR A 312 -33.25 -4.77 4.10
N ALA A 313 -33.16 -3.46 4.29
CA ALA A 313 -33.74 -2.77 5.44
C ALA A 313 -34.51 -1.50 5.03
N ASP A 314 -35.53 -1.16 5.82
CA ASP A 314 -36.32 0.05 5.60
C ASP A 314 -36.39 1.01 6.80
N ARG A 315 -36.99 2.18 6.52
CA ARG A 315 -37.20 3.27 7.47
C ARG A 315 -38.21 2.95 8.59
N ASN A 316 -38.96 1.85 8.50
CA ASN A 316 -39.94 1.45 9.52
C ASN A 316 -39.48 0.23 10.34
N GLY A 317 -38.20 -0.14 10.24
CA GLY A 317 -37.60 -1.24 11.00
C GLY A 317 -37.73 -2.62 10.34
N GLY A 318 -38.26 -2.69 9.12
CA GLY A 318 -38.38 -3.94 8.36
C GLY A 318 -37.00 -4.41 7.89
N LEU A 319 -36.55 -5.56 8.39
CA LEU A 319 -35.29 -6.21 7.99
C LEU A 319 -35.59 -7.58 7.38
N HIS A 320 -35.20 -7.78 6.14
CA HIS A 320 -35.40 -9.02 5.41
C HIS A 320 -34.09 -9.54 4.82
N VAL A 321 -33.98 -10.87 4.71
CA VAL A 321 -32.86 -11.57 4.08
C VAL A 321 -33.41 -12.44 2.96
N TRP A 322 -32.73 -12.42 1.82
CA TRP A 322 -33.15 -13.07 0.58
C TRP A 322 -32.01 -13.92 0.02
N GLU A 323 -32.36 -14.93 -0.77
CA GLU A 323 -31.41 -15.59 -1.66
C GLU A 323 -31.02 -14.63 -2.79
N ALA A 324 -29.73 -14.30 -2.91
CA ALA A 324 -29.23 -13.26 -3.78
C ALA A 324 -29.48 -13.52 -5.28
N GLN A 325 -29.47 -14.78 -5.72
CA GLN A 325 -29.61 -15.10 -7.15
C GLN A 325 -31.07 -15.12 -7.63
N THR A 326 -32.01 -15.44 -6.75
CA THR A 326 -33.41 -15.72 -7.10
C THR A 326 -34.38 -14.69 -6.56
N GLY A 327 -34.00 -13.95 -5.51
CA GLY A 327 -34.90 -13.07 -4.78
C GLY A 327 -35.88 -13.80 -3.86
N ASN A 328 -35.69 -15.11 -3.63
CA ASN A 328 -36.52 -15.87 -2.70
C ASN A 328 -36.32 -15.38 -1.25
N SER A 329 -37.41 -15.27 -0.49
CA SER A 329 -37.35 -14.90 0.92
C SER A 329 -36.63 -15.98 1.72
N PHE A 330 -35.60 -15.57 2.47
CA PHE A 330 -34.85 -16.45 3.37
C PHE A 330 -35.26 -16.24 4.83
N TYR A 331 -35.17 -15.01 5.35
CA TYR A 331 -35.64 -14.65 6.69
C TYR A 331 -36.34 -13.28 6.73
N THR A 332 -37.25 -13.12 7.69
CA THR A 332 -37.67 -11.82 8.20
C THR A 332 -37.15 -11.68 9.62
N LEU A 333 -36.34 -10.66 9.86
CA LEU A 333 -35.62 -10.47 11.12
C LEU A 333 -36.33 -9.38 11.95
N ASP A 334 -37.39 -9.80 12.63
CA ASP A 334 -38.23 -8.87 13.39
C ASP A 334 -37.53 -8.39 14.67
N GLY A 335 -37.47 -7.08 14.87
CA GLY A 335 -36.86 -6.54 16.07
C GLY A 335 -36.88 -5.03 16.21
N HIS A 336 -36.27 -4.34 15.25
CA HIS A 336 -36.21 -2.88 15.24
C HIS A 336 -37.60 -2.26 15.09
N LYS A 337 -37.83 -1.13 15.75
CA LYS A 337 -39.12 -0.40 15.74
C LYS A 337 -39.04 0.96 15.05
N GLU A 338 -37.84 1.41 14.76
CA GLU A 338 -37.57 2.64 14.02
C GLU A 338 -36.65 2.35 12.83
N ALA A 339 -36.34 3.40 12.06
CA ALA A 339 -35.51 3.31 10.88
C ALA A 339 -34.21 2.55 11.14
N ILE A 340 -33.92 1.57 10.28
CA ILE A 340 -32.61 0.93 10.24
C ILE A 340 -31.71 1.83 9.40
N THR A 341 -30.58 2.23 9.96
CA THR A 341 -29.69 3.24 9.39
C THR A 341 -28.51 2.63 8.64
N ASP A 342 -28.04 1.47 9.08
CA ASP A 342 -26.93 0.76 8.42
C ASP A 342 -27.04 -0.75 8.61
N LEU A 343 -26.40 -1.48 7.70
CA LEU A 343 -26.26 -2.92 7.67
C LEU A 343 -24.80 -3.24 7.38
N SER A 344 -24.26 -4.21 8.11
CA SER A 344 -22.88 -4.66 7.89
C SER A 344 -22.76 -6.14 8.16
N TRP A 345 -22.23 -6.88 7.19
CA TRP A 345 -21.93 -8.29 7.36
C TRP A 345 -20.57 -8.50 8.00
N ARG A 346 -20.47 -9.46 8.91
CA ARG A 346 -19.18 -9.98 9.35
C ARG A 346 -18.51 -10.72 8.21
N ALA A 347 -17.18 -10.70 8.16
CA ALA A 347 -16.39 -11.24 7.05
C ALA A 347 -16.64 -12.73 6.72
N ASP A 348 -17.24 -13.50 7.63
CA ASP A 348 -17.58 -14.92 7.46
C ASP A 348 -19.01 -15.18 6.97
N SER A 349 -19.78 -14.14 6.61
CA SER A 349 -21.15 -14.21 6.10
C SER A 349 -22.22 -14.76 7.07
N ASN A 350 -21.83 -15.27 8.24
CA ASN A 350 -22.78 -15.90 9.16
C ASN A 350 -23.54 -14.91 10.04
N VAL A 351 -23.03 -13.68 10.13
CA VAL A 351 -23.50 -12.69 11.09
C VAL A 351 -23.76 -11.34 10.43
N LEU A 352 -24.97 -10.82 10.63
CA LEU A 352 -25.40 -9.50 10.16
C LEU A 352 -25.54 -8.53 11.34
N LEU A 353 -24.95 -7.34 11.21
CA LEU A 353 -25.16 -6.20 12.09
C LEU A 353 -26.26 -5.30 11.51
N SER A 354 -27.15 -4.80 12.36
CA SER A 354 -28.05 -3.71 12.03
C SER A 354 -28.00 -2.60 13.08
N SER A 355 -27.94 -1.35 12.66
CA SER A 355 -28.07 -0.16 13.52
C SER A 355 -29.38 0.56 13.24
N SER A 356 -29.94 1.23 14.25
CA SER A 356 -31.24 1.90 14.12
C SER A 356 -31.30 3.26 14.83
N GLU A 357 -32.18 4.12 14.35
CA GLU A 357 -32.53 5.39 15.00
C GLU A 357 -33.12 5.21 16.42
N GLU A 358 -33.56 4.00 16.78
CA GLU A 358 -33.93 3.69 18.18
C GLU A 358 -32.71 3.67 19.13
N GLY A 359 -31.50 3.80 18.58
CA GLY A 359 -30.25 3.84 19.33
C GLY A 359 -29.61 2.47 19.57
N SER A 360 -30.35 1.41 19.26
CA SER A 360 -29.88 0.04 19.42
C SER A 360 -29.08 -0.45 18.22
N VAL A 361 -28.19 -1.38 18.49
CA VAL A 361 -27.50 -2.18 17.49
C VAL A 361 -27.80 -3.64 17.78
N ARG A 362 -28.03 -4.42 16.73
CA ARG A 362 -28.40 -5.84 16.80
C ARG A 362 -27.50 -6.68 15.95
N ILE A 363 -27.21 -7.88 16.45
CA ILE A 363 -26.46 -8.92 15.76
C ILE A 363 -27.41 -10.08 15.49
N TRP A 364 -27.43 -10.54 14.25
CA TRP A 364 -28.28 -11.62 13.76
C TRP A 364 -27.44 -12.78 13.24
N GLU A 365 -27.73 -13.99 13.69
CA GLU A 365 -27.08 -15.22 13.22
C GLU A 365 -27.89 -15.86 12.09
N MET A 366 -27.25 -16.10 10.93
CA MET A 366 -27.93 -16.63 9.74
C MET A 366 -28.15 -18.14 9.74
N ILE A 367 -27.51 -18.89 10.62
CA ILE A 367 -27.75 -20.34 10.74
C ILE A 367 -29.21 -20.60 11.14
N ASN A 368 -29.74 -19.82 12.09
CA ASN A 368 -31.09 -20.00 12.64
C ASN A 368 -32.02 -18.79 12.40
N GLY A 369 -31.52 -17.70 11.80
CA GLY A 369 -32.29 -16.47 11.60
C GLY A 369 -32.68 -15.76 12.90
N LYS A 370 -31.88 -15.90 13.97
CA LYS A 370 -32.20 -15.37 15.30
C LYS A 370 -31.33 -14.18 15.67
N GLN A 371 -31.90 -13.29 16.48
CA GLN A 371 -31.14 -12.23 17.14
C GLN A 371 -30.18 -12.84 18.17
N ALA A 372 -28.87 -12.80 17.90
CA ALA A 372 -27.84 -13.27 18.81
C ALA A 372 -27.63 -12.28 19.97
N LYS A 373 -27.68 -10.97 19.69
CA LYS A 373 -27.48 -9.93 20.70
C LYS A 373 -28.11 -8.59 20.30
N THR A 374 -28.48 -7.80 21.31
CA THR A 374 -28.86 -6.39 21.17
C THR A 374 -28.27 -5.58 22.31
N TRP A 375 -27.91 -4.33 22.04
CA TRP A 375 -27.52 -3.36 23.06
C TRP A 375 -27.80 -1.93 22.57
N THR A 376 -27.95 -1.00 23.52
CA THR A 376 -28.06 0.44 23.21
C THR A 376 -26.67 1.01 22.97
N ALA A 377 -26.31 1.21 21.70
CA ALA A 377 -25.05 1.81 21.33
C ALA A 377 -25.08 3.33 21.58
N HIS A 378 -26.15 4.00 21.19
CA HIS A 378 -26.30 5.46 21.24
C HIS A 378 -27.67 5.85 21.78
N SER A 379 -27.74 6.72 22.80
CA SER A 379 -29.03 7.03 23.47
C SER A 379 -29.99 7.88 22.64
N SER A 380 -29.49 8.52 21.59
CA SER A 380 -30.26 9.45 20.75
C SER A 380 -30.42 8.97 19.31
N GLY A 381 -30.09 7.71 19.04
CA GLY A 381 -30.13 7.10 17.70
C GLY A 381 -28.75 6.77 17.15
N ALA A 382 -28.61 5.55 16.61
CA ALA A 382 -27.41 5.07 15.94
C ALA A 382 -27.56 5.32 14.42
N LEU A 383 -26.59 6.02 13.83
CA LEU A 383 -26.63 6.44 12.43
C LEU A 383 -25.77 5.56 11.51
N SER A 384 -24.75 4.90 12.04
CA SER A 384 -23.95 3.94 11.29
C SER A 384 -23.41 2.82 12.17
N GLY A 385 -23.11 1.67 11.55
CA GLY A 385 -22.58 0.49 12.20
C GLY A 385 -21.78 -0.36 11.21
N HIS A 386 -20.52 -0.68 11.55
CA HIS A 386 -19.60 -1.34 10.60
C HIS A 386 -18.72 -2.40 11.26
N TYR A 387 -18.66 -3.59 10.65
CA TYR A 387 -17.66 -4.61 10.95
C TYR A 387 -16.34 -4.37 10.22
N ASP A 388 -15.20 -4.55 10.90
CA ASP A 388 -13.92 -4.77 10.21
C ASP A 388 -13.72 -6.25 9.81
N GLN A 389 -12.62 -6.54 9.12
CA GLN A 389 -12.28 -7.91 8.71
C GLN A 389 -11.93 -8.85 9.89
N LYS A 390 -11.70 -8.30 11.09
CA LYS A 390 -11.40 -9.05 12.33
C LYS A 390 -12.66 -9.24 13.19
N GLY A 391 -13.82 -8.79 12.75
CA GLY A 391 -15.09 -8.89 13.46
C GLY A 391 -15.29 -7.85 14.56
N LYS A 392 -14.49 -6.78 14.61
CA LYS A 392 -14.69 -5.62 15.52
C LYS A 392 -15.70 -4.65 14.92
N ILE A 393 -16.40 -3.92 15.78
CA ILE A 393 -17.51 -3.06 15.36
C ILE A 393 -17.20 -1.61 15.71
N VAL A 394 -17.51 -0.69 14.80
CA VAL A 394 -17.60 0.75 15.09
C VAL A 394 -19.02 1.25 14.85
N THR A 395 -19.50 2.13 15.72
CA THR A 395 -20.83 2.75 15.60
C THR A 395 -20.74 4.25 15.80
N ALA A 396 -21.58 5.01 15.10
CA ALA A 396 -21.74 6.45 15.31
C ALA A 396 -23.20 6.79 15.58
N GLY A 397 -23.45 7.90 16.28
CA GLY A 397 -24.81 8.29 16.63
C GLY A 397 -25.04 9.78 16.81
N ARG A 398 -26.32 10.11 16.99
CA ARG A 398 -26.81 11.48 17.25
C ARG A 398 -26.36 12.04 18.59
N ASP A 399 -25.84 11.20 19.48
CA ASP A 399 -25.22 11.60 20.76
C ASP A 399 -23.83 12.25 20.58
N LYS A 400 -23.40 12.49 19.32
CA LYS A 400 -22.10 13.09 18.96
C LYS A 400 -20.91 12.27 19.42
N THR A 401 -21.08 10.96 19.54
CA THR A 401 -20.02 10.02 19.90
C THR A 401 -19.81 8.95 18.84
N VAL A 402 -18.60 8.39 18.85
CA VAL A 402 -18.27 7.18 18.11
C VAL A 402 -17.84 6.12 19.11
N LYS A 403 -18.38 4.92 19.00
CA LYS A 403 -18.06 3.82 19.93
C LYS A 403 -17.46 2.65 19.17
N TYR A 404 -16.49 2.02 19.79
CA TYR A 404 -15.76 0.87 19.26
C TYR A 404 -15.99 -0.33 20.18
N TRP A 405 -16.28 -1.48 19.59
CA TRP A 405 -16.77 -2.67 20.27
C TRP A 405 -16.03 -3.92 19.78
N ASP A 406 -16.03 -4.97 20.61
CA ASP A 406 -15.70 -6.31 20.12
C ASP A 406 -16.86 -6.94 19.32
N GLY A 407 -16.62 -8.12 18.75
CA GLY A 407 -17.61 -8.81 17.91
C GLY A 407 -18.83 -9.30 18.68
N GLU A 408 -18.73 -9.32 20.00
CA GLU A 408 -19.76 -9.67 20.95
C GLU A 408 -20.46 -8.43 21.52
N GLY A 409 -20.17 -7.22 21.02
CA GLY A 409 -20.85 -5.98 21.43
C GLY A 409 -20.43 -5.44 22.81
N LYS A 410 -19.28 -5.85 23.35
CA LYS A 410 -18.67 -5.21 24.53
C LYS A 410 -17.95 -3.94 24.11
N SER A 411 -18.19 -2.85 24.84
CA SER A 411 -17.52 -1.57 24.57
C SER A 411 -16.02 -1.68 24.84
N LEU A 412 -15.22 -1.30 23.86
CA LEU A 412 -13.75 -1.22 23.95
C LEU A 412 -13.30 0.23 24.14
N GLN A 413 -13.88 1.17 23.39
CA GLN A 413 -13.59 2.60 23.46
C GLN A 413 -14.83 3.45 23.14
N SER A 414 -14.86 4.68 23.67
CA SER A 414 -15.86 5.70 23.34
C SER A 414 -15.14 7.02 23.05
N LEU A 415 -15.33 7.53 21.83
CA LEU A 415 -14.74 8.78 21.35
C LEU A 415 -15.77 9.89 21.44
N SER A 416 -15.37 11.03 21.98
CA SER A 416 -16.19 12.24 22.14
C SER A 416 -15.41 13.49 21.70
N GLY A 417 -16.08 14.64 21.67
CA GLY A 417 -15.48 15.91 21.22
C GLY A 417 -15.69 16.24 19.75
N PHE A 418 -16.63 15.58 19.08
CA PHE A 418 -17.12 15.96 17.76
C PHE A 418 -17.95 17.25 17.86
N ALA A 419 -17.84 18.13 16.86
CA ALA A 419 -18.54 19.41 16.87
C ALA A 419 -20.06 19.21 16.73
N ASP A 420 -20.46 18.21 15.96
CA ASP A 420 -21.87 17.92 15.71
C ASP A 420 -22.18 16.40 15.61
N ILE A 421 -23.42 16.07 15.23
CA ILE A 421 -23.89 14.70 15.01
C ILE A 421 -22.92 13.94 14.11
N VAL A 422 -22.48 12.76 14.55
CA VAL A 422 -21.59 11.91 13.75
C VAL A 422 -22.44 11.05 12.84
N MET A 423 -22.30 11.27 11.53
CA MET A 423 -23.09 10.61 10.50
C MET A 423 -22.57 9.19 10.22
N GLU A 424 -21.28 9.10 9.95
CA GLU A 424 -20.63 7.90 9.44
C GLU A 424 -19.35 7.62 10.21
N ALA A 425 -19.13 6.37 10.59
CA ALA A 425 -17.86 5.89 11.13
C ALA A 425 -17.47 4.55 10.52
N ARG A 426 -16.22 4.45 10.07
CA ARG A 426 -15.65 3.23 9.48
C ARG A 426 -14.29 2.91 10.10
N LEU A 427 -13.97 1.62 10.18
CA LEU A 427 -12.65 1.13 10.58
C LEU A 427 -11.75 1.03 9.35
N SER A 428 -10.47 1.39 9.48
CA SER A 428 -9.47 1.15 8.44
C SER A 428 -9.33 -0.34 8.12
N HIS A 429 -8.77 -0.67 6.95
CA HIS A 429 -8.57 -2.04 6.48
C HIS A 429 -7.91 -3.00 7.49
N ASP A 430 -7.05 -2.48 8.37
CA ASP A 430 -6.32 -3.22 9.40
C ASP A 430 -6.97 -3.12 10.81
N GLY A 431 -8.03 -2.32 10.96
CA GLY A 431 -8.70 -2.03 12.22
C GLY A 431 -7.89 -1.12 13.16
N SER A 432 -6.80 -0.49 12.72
CA SER A 432 -5.96 0.36 13.59
C SER A 432 -6.49 1.79 13.75
N ARG A 433 -7.41 2.23 12.87
CA ARG A 433 -7.96 3.59 12.86
C ARG A 433 -9.47 3.60 12.73
N ILE A 434 -10.09 4.56 13.41
CA ILE A 434 -11.50 4.94 13.26
C ILE A 434 -11.54 6.24 12.47
N ILE A 435 -12.32 6.27 11.41
CA ILE A 435 -12.53 7.44 10.55
C ILE A 435 -13.99 7.82 10.72
N ALA A 436 -14.23 9.05 11.15
CA ALA A 436 -15.57 9.51 11.52
C ALA A 436 -15.84 10.89 10.93
N GLY A 437 -17.01 11.05 10.32
CA GLY A 437 -17.48 12.30 9.73
C GLY A 437 -18.70 12.83 10.46
N ASP A 438 -18.67 14.11 10.83
CA ASP A 438 -19.79 14.77 11.51
C ASP A 438 -20.55 15.76 10.61
N TRP A 439 -21.69 16.23 11.11
CA TRP A 439 -22.59 17.13 10.39
C TRP A 439 -21.98 18.51 10.06
N SER A 440 -20.93 18.92 10.77
CA SER A 440 -20.18 20.15 10.46
C SER A 440 -19.30 20.00 9.21
N GLY A 441 -19.14 18.77 8.71
CA GLY A 441 -18.28 18.44 7.58
C GLY A 441 -16.83 18.20 8.00
N GLU A 442 -16.55 18.06 9.29
CA GLU A 442 -15.25 17.60 9.78
C GLU A 442 -15.17 16.07 9.66
N ILE A 443 -14.11 15.58 9.00
CA ILE A 443 -13.75 14.16 9.02
C ILE A 443 -12.49 14.01 9.86
N SER A 444 -12.58 13.28 10.96
CA SER A 444 -11.49 13.06 11.91
C SER A 444 -11.04 11.60 11.92
N VAL A 445 -9.74 11.39 12.14
CA VAL A 445 -9.13 10.07 12.20
C VAL A 445 -8.54 9.84 13.59
N TRP A 446 -8.89 8.72 14.19
CA TRP A 446 -8.58 8.37 15.57
C TRP A 446 -7.89 7.02 15.63
N GLN A 447 -6.95 6.86 16.57
CA GLN A 447 -6.27 5.59 16.81
C GLN A 447 -7.17 4.66 17.63
N THR A 448 -7.32 3.40 17.23
CA THR A 448 -8.20 2.45 17.96
C THR A 448 -7.63 1.99 19.30
N SER A 449 -6.30 2.01 19.46
CA SER A 449 -5.63 1.48 20.66
C SER A 449 -5.78 2.37 21.90
N ASP A 450 -5.79 3.70 21.72
CA ASP A 450 -5.86 4.66 22.83
C ASP A 450 -6.90 5.77 22.64
N GLY A 451 -7.66 5.74 21.54
CA GLY A 451 -8.72 6.70 21.26
C GLY A 451 -8.24 8.13 20.98
N LYS A 452 -6.95 8.34 20.65
CA LYS A 452 -6.43 9.69 20.35
C LYS A 452 -6.66 10.09 18.91
N LYS A 453 -6.98 11.38 18.70
CA LYS A 453 -7.09 12.00 17.37
C LYS A 453 -5.72 12.09 16.72
N ILE A 454 -5.58 11.49 15.54
CA ILE A 454 -4.36 11.47 14.71
C ILE A 454 -4.35 12.69 13.78
N GLY A 455 -5.51 13.06 13.24
CA GLY A 455 -5.65 14.17 12.29
C GLY A 455 -7.06 14.28 11.72
N SER A 456 -7.19 15.02 10.62
CA SER A 456 -8.44 15.22 9.89
C SER A 456 -8.23 15.06 8.38
N LEU A 457 -9.31 14.72 7.68
CA LEU A 457 -9.39 14.61 6.22
C LEU A 457 -10.25 15.76 5.70
N GLY A 458 -9.91 16.32 4.53
CA GLY A 458 -10.68 17.41 3.94
C GLY A 458 -11.90 16.90 3.17
N GLY A 459 -13.11 17.26 3.59
CA GLY A 459 -14.36 16.93 2.88
C GLY A 459 -14.62 17.78 1.62
N ASN A 460 -13.87 18.88 1.45
CA ASN A 460 -13.98 19.80 0.32
C ASN A 460 -12.60 20.39 0.00
N PRO A 461 -11.72 19.64 -0.67
CA PRO A 461 -10.34 20.07 -0.88
C PRO A 461 -10.27 21.16 -1.97
N PRO A 462 -9.44 22.21 -1.80
CA PRO A 462 -9.37 23.34 -2.75
C PRO A 462 -8.78 22.91 -4.10
N GLU A 463 -8.92 23.72 -5.14
CA GLU A 463 -8.30 23.49 -6.47
C GLU A 463 -6.77 23.33 -6.38
N LEU A 464 -6.15 22.60 -7.31
CA LEU A 464 -4.69 22.42 -7.31
C LEU A 464 -3.95 23.75 -7.49
N SER A 465 -4.54 24.69 -8.23
CA SER A 465 -4.02 26.05 -8.41
C SER A 465 -3.88 26.77 -7.06
N THR A 466 -4.90 26.69 -6.22
CA THR A 466 -4.94 27.23 -4.86
C THR A 466 -3.97 26.50 -3.94
N ARG A 467 -3.92 25.15 -3.98
CA ARG A 467 -2.96 24.36 -3.18
C ARG A 467 -1.51 24.71 -3.52
N LEU A 468 -1.21 24.91 -4.81
CA LEU A 468 0.11 25.35 -5.27
C LEU A 468 0.43 26.76 -4.77
N ALA A 469 -0.52 27.70 -4.85
CA ALA A 469 -0.33 29.06 -4.34
C ALA A 469 -0.09 29.05 -2.82
N GLN A 470 -0.89 28.30 -2.05
CA GLN A 470 -0.71 28.11 -0.62
C GLN A 470 0.65 27.49 -0.29
N SER A 471 1.07 26.46 -1.03
CA SER A 471 2.36 25.79 -0.82
C SER A 471 3.54 26.72 -1.14
N LYS A 472 3.43 27.56 -2.18
CA LYS A 472 4.43 28.59 -2.49
C LYS A 472 4.53 29.64 -1.38
N THR A 473 3.39 30.10 -0.86
CA THR A 473 3.35 31.02 0.28
C THR A 473 3.97 30.40 1.53
N GLN A 474 3.62 29.15 1.85
CA GLN A 474 4.20 28.41 2.97
C GLN A 474 5.71 28.20 2.80
N LYS A 475 6.16 27.85 1.59
CA LYS A 475 7.58 27.75 1.27
C LYS A 475 8.30 29.06 1.55
N GLY A 476 7.79 30.19 1.06
CA GLY A 476 8.36 31.52 1.32
C GLY A 476 8.41 31.87 2.82
N THR A 477 7.40 31.48 3.59
CA THR A 477 7.40 31.63 5.05
C THR A 477 8.45 30.74 5.72
N HIS A 478 8.61 29.49 5.29
CA HIS A 478 9.63 28.58 5.81
C HIS A 478 11.05 29.00 5.42
N GLU A 479 11.26 29.54 4.22
CA GLU A 479 12.54 30.14 3.80
C GLU A 479 12.94 31.28 4.75
N LYS A 480 12.01 32.19 5.04
CA LYS A 480 12.23 33.25 6.04
C LYS A 480 12.53 32.69 7.42
N ALA A 481 11.80 31.66 7.86
CA ALA A 481 12.01 31.02 9.16
C ALA A 481 13.40 30.37 9.27
N VAL A 482 13.90 29.75 8.19
CA VAL A 482 15.28 29.24 8.13
C VAL A 482 16.28 30.39 8.26
N GLY A 483 16.07 31.50 7.56
CA GLY A 483 16.91 32.70 7.69
C GLY A 483 16.97 33.24 9.12
N VAL A 484 15.82 33.34 9.79
CA VAL A 484 15.73 33.79 11.20
C VAL A 484 16.42 32.80 12.14
N ALA A 485 16.17 31.50 12.00
CA ALA A 485 16.80 30.48 12.84
C ALA A 485 18.33 30.44 12.62
N GLN A 486 18.78 30.60 11.37
CA GLN A 486 20.20 30.68 11.03
C GLN A 486 20.87 31.91 11.65
N ALA A 487 20.20 33.07 11.65
CA ALA A 487 20.70 34.29 12.27
C ALA A 487 20.84 34.16 13.80
N LYS A 488 19.95 33.43 14.48
CA LYS A 488 20.10 33.09 15.91
C LYS A 488 21.22 32.08 16.15
N HIS A 489 21.35 31.08 15.28
CA HIS A 489 22.31 29.99 15.44
C HIS A 489 23.77 30.44 15.19
N ALA A 490 24.01 31.21 14.13
CA ALA A 490 25.35 31.60 13.69
C ALA A 490 26.26 32.22 14.78
N PRO A 491 25.84 33.24 15.55
CA PRO A 491 26.69 33.85 16.58
C PRO A 491 26.99 32.90 17.74
N LEU A 492 26.05 32.02 18.11
CA LEU A 492 26.23 31.05 19.18
C LEU A 492 27.16 29.90 18.77
N ALA A 493 27.07 29.45 17.51
CA ALA A 493 28.00 28.49 16.96
C ALA A 493 29.44 29.05 16.91
N ALA A 494 29.59 30.33 16.55
CA ALA A 494 30.88 31.02 16.61
C ALA A 494 31.41 31.16 18.05
N ALA A 495 30.54 31.53 19.00
CA ALA A 495 30.91 31.63 20.41
C ALA A 495 31.34 30.27 21.01
N GLN A 496 30.64 29.19 20.65
CA GLN A 496 31.03 27.83 21.03
C GLN A 496 32.41 27.46 20.46
N ALA A 497 32.65 27.74 19.17
CA ALA A 497 33.94 27.46 18.54
C ALA A 497 35.10 28.22 19.23
N LEU A 498 34.87 29.49 19.61
CA LEU A 498 35.83 30.27 20.39
C LEU A 498 36.05 29.69 21.80
N ALA A 499 34.98 29.26 22.48
CA ALA A 499 35.08 28.64 23.79
C ALA A 499 35.86 27.31 23.76
N VAL A 500 35.63 26.49 22.73
CA VAL A 500 36.41 25.25 22.48
C VAL A 500 37.89 25.57 22.30
N LYS A 501 38.21 26.56 21.47
CA LYS A 501 39.60 27.00 21.28
C LYS A 501 40.24 27.46 22.59
N LYS A 502 39.52 28.27 23.37
CA LYS A 502 40.03 28.82 24.63
C LYS A 502 40.25 27.73 25.68
N GLU A 503 39.34 26.77 25.80
CA GLU A 503 39.46 25.63 26.70
C GLU A 503 40.71 24.79 26.34
N GLY A 504 40.95 24.53 25.05
CA GLY A 504 42.15 23.84 24.59
C GLY A 504 43.45 24.56 24.94
N GLU A 505 43.50 25.89 24.76
CA GLU A 505 44.66 26.71 25.13
C GLU A 505 44.96 26.66 26.64
N VAL A 506 43.92 26.82 27.48
CA VAL A 506 44.08 26.86 28.93
C VAL A 506 44.38 25.46 29.49
N THR A 507 43.87 24.39 28.87
CA THR A 507 44.26 23.01 29.20
C THR A 507 45.75 22.79 28.99
N ALA A 508 46.31 23.29 27.89
CA ALA A 508 47.75 23.22 27.64
C ALA A 508 48.58 23.98 28.70
N GLN A 509 48.11 25.17 29.11
CA GLN A 509 48.74 25.96 30.17
C GLN A 509 48.70 25.27 31.54
N ALA A 510 47.56 24.68 31.91
CA ALA A 510 47.42 23.92 33.15
C ALA A 510 48.41 22.74 33.20
N LYS A 511 48.54 22.00 32.08
CA LYS A 511 49.51 20.89 31.96
C LYS A 511 50.97 21.37 32.10
N GLN A 512 51.31 22.53 31.53
CA GLN A 512 52.63 23.13 31.71
C GLN A 512 52.88 23.54 33.17
N ALA A 513 51.90 24.16 33.83
CA ALA A 513 52.03 24.57 35.24
C ALA A 513 52.16 23.37 36.19
N ASP A 514 51.43 22.28 35.94
CA ASP A 514 51.58 21.02 36.68
C ASP A 514 53.01 20.46 36.54
N THR A 515 53.56 20.49 35.33
CA THR A 515 54.94 20.04 35.05
C THR A 515 55.97 20.94 35.75
N ALA A 516 55.75 22.26 35.76
CA ALA A 516 56.60 23.23 36.43
C ALA A 516 56.59 23.05 37.96
N LEU A 517 55.43 22.81 38.56
CA LEU A 517 55.31 22.53 40.00
C LEU A 517 56.03 21.24 40.38
N ALA A 518 55.86 20.16 39.61
CA ALA A 518 56.56 18.90 39.85
C ALA A 518 58.09 19.09 39.80
N THR A 519 58.57 19.89 38.85
CA THR A 519 59.99 20.22 38.72
C THR A 519 60.48 21.05 39.91
N ALA A 520 59.73 22.07 40.33
CA ALA A 520 60.08 22.92 41.46
C ALA A 520 60.10 22.14 42.79
N LEU A 521 59.15 21.21 42.99
CA LEU A 521 59.11 20.32 44.16
C LEU A 521 60.34 19.43 44.22
N ALA A 522 60.72 18.81 43.09
CA ALA A 522 61.92 17.98 43.02
C ALA A 522 63.20 18.78 43.34
N ASN A 523 63.30 20.02 42.87
CA ASN A 523 64.43 20.91 43.16
C ASN A 523 64.47 21.34 44.63
N MET A 524 63.32 21.65 45.24
CA MET A 524 63.21 21.98 46.66
C MET A 524 63.65 20.80 47.55
N GLN A 525 63.19 19.58 47.25
CA GLN A 525 63.58 18.36 47.97
C GLN A 525 65.09 18.08 47.85
N LYS A 526 65.66 18.27 46.67
CA LYS A 526 67.12 18.18 46.46
C LYS A 526 67.86 19.21 47.32
N ALA A 527 67.42 20.47 47.33
CA ALA A 527 68.04 21.53 48.12
C ALA A 527 67.90 21.28 49.64
N GLN A 528 66.76 20.73 50.09
CA GLN A 528 66.53 20.36 51.49
C GLN A 528 67.50 19.26 51.93
N THR A 529 67.69 18.24 51.09
CA THR A 529 68.63 17.14 51.34
C THR A 529 70.06 17.67 51.44
N ALA A 530 70.46 18.57 50.54
CA ALA A 530 71.78 19.20 50.55
C ALA A 530 72.01 20.06 51.81
N LEU A 531 71.00 20.81 52.26
CA LEU A 531 71.06 21.58 53.50
C LEU A 531 71.24 20.69 54.73
N GLN A 532 70.46 19.61 54.86
CA GLN A 532 70.59 18.66 55.96
C GLN A 532 72.00 18.04 56.01
N GLN A 533 72.55 17.68 54.86
CA GLN A 533 73.92 17.16 54.76
C GLN A 533 74.97 18.21 55.19
N ALA A 534 74.82 19.46 54.74
CA ALA A 534 75.76 20.53 55.07
C ALA A 534 75.71 20.91 56.56
N GLN A 535 74.53 20.93 57.18
CA GLN A 535 74.36 21.16 58.62
C GLN A 535 74.92 20.01 59.47
N ALA A 536 74.76 18.76 59.02
CA ALA A 536 75.36 17.61 59.67
C ALA A 536 76.90 17.68 59.63
N ASP A 537 77.48 18.07 58.48
CA ASP A 537 78.92 18.26 58.33
C ASP A 537 79.43 19.42 59.20
N GLU A 538 78.75 20.57 59.23
CA GLU A 538 79.09 21.70 60.12
C GLU A 538 79.11 21.28 61.59
N LYS A 539 78.09 20.54 62.04
CA LYS A 539 78.02 20.02 63.42
C LYS A 539 79.18 19.06 63.72
N ALA A 540 79.51 18.18 62.78
CA ALA A 540 80.64 17.26 62.93
C ALA A 540 81.99 18.00 63.00
N LYS A 541 82.22 19.00 62.15
CA LYS A 541 83.44 19.82 62.15
C LYS A 541 83.55 20.72 63.38
N THR A 542 82.41 21.19 63.92
CA THR A 542 82.36 21.94 65.18
C THR A 542 82.87 21.07 66.32
N LEU A 543 82.37 19.84 66.42
CA LEU A 543 82.80 18.88 67.43
C LEU A 543 84.30 18.54 67.30
N ASP A 544 84.79 18.33 66.07
CA ASP A 544 86.20 18.07 65.82
C ASP A 544 87.10 19.23 66.27
N LYS A 545 86.76 20.48 65.91
CA LYS A 545 87.48 21.67 66.40
C LYS A 545 87.51 21.74 67.93
N THR A 546 86.37 21.52 68.59
CA THR A 546 86.29 21.54 70.07
C THR A 546 87.21 20.48 70.69
N ASN A 547 87.26 19.28 70.11
CA ASN A 547 88.13 18.22 70.58
C ASN A 547 89.62 18.57 70.38
N LYS A 548 90.00 19.14 69.22
CA LYS A 548 91.39 19.58 68.97
C LYS A 548 91.81 20.77 69.84
N GLN A 549 90.88 21.66 70.19
CA GLN A 549 91.14 22.76 71.13
C GLN A 549 91.44 22.22 72.53
N LYS A 550 90.62 21.28 73.03
CA LYS A 550 90.86 20.60 74.31
C LYS A 550 92.22 19.90 74.34
N ASP A 551 92.60 19.24 73.25
CA ASP A 551 93.92 18.60 73.13
C ASP A 551 95.05 19.63 73.22
N LYS A 552 95.00 20.74 72.46
CA LYS A 552 95.99 21.83 72.54
C LYS A 552 96.08 22.44 73.95
N ASP A 553 94.95 22.71 74.60
CA ASP A 553 94.91 23.30 75.94
C ASP A 553 95.57 22.36 76.97
N SER A 554 95.30 21.05 76.86
CA SER A 554 95.94 20.04 77.70
C SER A 554 97.47 19.99 77.50
N LYS A 555 97.96 20.08 76.25
CA LYS A 555 99.40 20.10 75.94
C LYS A 555 100.07 21.41 76.40
N THR A 556 99.34 22.51 76.39
CA THR A 556 99.81 23.82 76.88
C THR A 556 100.04 23.78 78.40
N GLN A 557 99.08 23.22 79.14
CA GLN A 557 99.21 23.01 80.59
C GLN A 557 100.38 22.07 80.92
N ALA A 558 100.51 20.96 80.18
CA ALA A 558 101.62 20.02 80.37
C ALA A 558 103.01 20.68 80.14
N LEU A 559 103.13 21.58 79.15
CA LEU A 559 104.37 22.31 78.87
C LEU A 559 104.71 23.31 79.98
N ALA A 560 103.70 24.03 80.50
CA ALA A 560 103.89 24.96 81.62
C ALA A 560 104.39 24.24 82.88
N GLN A 561 103.79 23.08 83.19
CA GLN A 561 104.20 22.23 84.31
C GLN A 561 105.64 21.72 84.14
N ALA A 562 106.00 21.25 82.93
CA ALA A 562 107.35 20.77 82.63
C ALA A 562 108.42 21.87 82.79
N LYS A 563 108.13 23.11 82.35
CA LYS A 563 109.04 24.26 82.51
C LYS A 563 109.22 24.67 83.98
N GLN A 564 108.14 24.65 84.76
CA GLN A 564 108.19 24.98 86.19
C GLN A 564 109.02 23.96 86.98
N ASN A 565 108.88 22.67 86.66
CA ASN A 565 109.67 21.59 87.26
C ASN A 565 111.17 21.69 86.89
N HIS A 566 111.49 22.08 85.67
CA HIS A 566 112.87 22.34 85.24
C HIS A 566 113.51 23.51 86.04
N LEU A 567 112.76 24.60 86.24
CA LEU A 567 113.24 25.79 86.96
C LEU A 567 113.49 25.51 88.45
N SER A 568 112.57 24.83 89.12
CA SER A 568 112.69 24.49 90.54
C SER A 568 113.87 23.53 90.81
N SER A 569 114.12 22.58 89.91
CA SER A 569 115.27 21.68 89.96
C SER A 569 116.60 22.43 89.76
N SER A 570 116.63 23.42 88.86
CA SER A 570 117.82 24.24 88.59
C SER A 570 118.21 25.12 89.78
N ASN A 571 117.24 25.73 90.48
CA ASN A 571 117.51 26.54 91.69
C ASN A 571 118.01 25.68 92.87
N SER A 572 117.48 24.45 92.99
CA SER A 572 117.89 23.52 94.04
C SER A 572 119.35 23.07 93.85
N LEU A 573 119.76 22.79 92.60
CA LEU A 573 121.15 22.45 92.26
C LEU A 573 122.14 23.56 92.68
N GLU A 574 121.80 24.82 92.40
CA GLU A 574 122.66 25.98 92.74
C GLU A 574 122.84 26.13 94.26
N THR A 575 121.75 25.93 95.02
CA THR A 575 121.75 26.03 96.48
C THR A 575 122.62 24.95 97.12
N TRP A 576 122.49 23.69 96.69
CA TRP A 576 123.27 22.58 97.23
C TRP A 576 124.75 22.65 96.84
N THR A 577 125.07 23.21 95.66
CA THR A 577 126.46 23.44 95.24
C THR A 577 127.16 24.45 96.16
N LYS A 578 126.52 25.58 96.48
CA LYS A 578 127.06 26.58 97.43
C LYS A 578 127.27 25.99 98.83
N ARG A 579 126.33 25.16 99.31
CA ARG A 579 126.39 24.49 100.62
C ARG A 579 127.53 23.48 100.73
N THR A 580 127.84 22.79 99.64
CA THR A 580 128.94 21.82 99.58
C THR A 580 130.28 22.54 99.71
N ASN A 581 130.48 23.64 98.97
CA ASN A 581 131.71 24.43 99.03
C ASN A 581 131.95 25.04 100.42
N PHE A 582 130.91 25.64 101.03
CA PHE A 582 131.00 26.22 102.37
C PHE A 582 131.39 25.21 103.45
N ARG A 583 130.83 23.99 103.41
CA ARG A 583 131.15 22.95 104.40
C ARG A 583 132.55 22.35 104.22
N SER A 584 133.10 22.39 103.00
CA SER A 584 134.49 21.99 102.74
C SER A 584 135.47 22.90 103.49
N GLU A 585 135.23 24.21 103.50
CA GLU A 585 136.12 25.19 104.16
C GLU A 585 136.07 25.06 105.69
N GLN A 586 134.88 24.83 106.26
CA GLN A 586 134.72 24.69 107.72
C GLN A 586 135.36 23.42 108.28
N VAL A 587 135.34 22.30 107.54
CA VAL A 587 136.03 21.05 107.94
C VAL A 587 137.54 21.26 107.96
N SER A 588 138.11 21.95 106.97
CA SER A 588 139.55 22.25 106.95
C SER A 588 140.00 23.15 108.10
N ALA A 589 139.20 24.16 108.48
CA ALA A 589 139.53 25.06 109.59
C ALA A 589 139.49 24.36 110.96
N LEU A 590 138.55 23.42 111.16
CA LEU A 590 138.44 22.65 112.40
C LEU A 590 139.58 21.62 112.54
N HIS A 591 140.07 21.04 111.45
CA HIS A 591 141.26 20.19 111.45
C HIS A 591 142.50 20.94 111.96
N GLU A 592 142.72 22.17 111.47
CA GLU A 592 143.86 22.99 111.85
C GLU A 592 143.81 23.42 113.33
N ALA A 593 142.61 23.73 113.83
CA ALA A 593 142.39 24.10 115.21
C ALA A 593 142.57 22.92 116.19
N HIS A 594 142.18 21.70 115.81
CA HIS A 594 142.36 20.50 116.64
C HIS A 594 143.84 20.13 116.76
N ARG A 595 144.61 20.25 115.67
CA ARG A 595 146.06 20.00 115.65
C ARG A 595 146.82 20.90 116.62
N LYS A 596 146.51 22.20 116.64
CA LYS A 596 147.17 23.17 117.54
C LYS A 596 146.80 22.99 119.01
N ALA A 597 145.61 22.46 119.31
CA ALA A 597 145.22 22.15 120.68
C ALA A 597 145.92 20.89 121.21
N ASP A 598 146.16 19.88 120.35
CA ASP A 598 146.88 18.66 120.75
C ASP A 598 148.36 18.92 121.08
N GLU A 599 149.02 19.88 120.41
CA GLU A 599 150.44 20.22 120.62
C GLU A 599 150.74 20.91 121.96
N ALA A 600 149.75 21.59 122.57
CA ALA A 600 149.92 22.32 123.85
C ALA A 600 149.66 21.46 125.11
N LYS A 601 149.32 20.18 124.94
CA LYS A 601 148.98 19.22 126.00
C LYS A 601 150.12 18.91 126.98
N GLU A 602 151.38 19.09 126.57
CA GLU A 602 152.57 18.72 127.38
C GLU A 602 152.82 19.69 128.55
N GLN A 603 152.34 20.93 128.48
CA GLN A 603 152.59 21.99 129.47
C GLN A 603 151.52 22.08 130.58
N ASN A 604 150.34 21.47 130.39
CA ASN A 604 149.17 21.59 131.29
C ASN A 604 148.61 20.22 131.71
N LYS A 605 149.48 19.30 132.17
CA LYS A 605 149.11 17.91 132.45
C LYS A 605 148.11 17.73 133.61
N ASP A 606 148.06 18.67 134.55
CA ASP A 606 147.21 18.55 135.75
C ASP A 606 145.98 19.50 135.73
N ASP A 607 145.72 20.18 134.61
CA ASP A 607 144.55 21.06 134.46
C ASP A 607 143.36 20.33 133.80
N ALA A 608 142.43 19.88 134.64
CA ALA A 608 141.21 19.17 134.22
C ALA A 608 140.32 20.00 133.26
N SER A 609 140.46 21.32 133.20
CA SER A 609 139.71 22.16 132.25
C SER A 609 140.21 22.03 130.81
N TYR A 610 141.46 21.61 130.60
CA TYR A 610 142.06 21.51 129.26
C TYR A 610 141.65 20.22 128.53
N GLN A 611 141.49 19.10 129.24
CA GLN A 611 141.03 17.83 128.65
C GLN A 611 139.56 17.87 128.18
N ASP A 612 138.69 18.62 128.87
CA ASP A 612 137.29 18.81 128.48
C ASP A 612 137.17 19.63 127.19
N ALA A 613 138.04 20.64 127.00
CA ALA A 613 138.08 21.44 125.77
C ALA A 613 138.50 20.63 124.53
N LEU A 614 139.46 19.72 124.68
CA LEU A 614 140.01 18.90 123.59
C LEU A 614 139.02 17.83 123.09
N THR A 615 138.22 17.26 123.99
CA THR A 615 137.19 16.26 123.66
C THR A 615 136.04 16.88 122.87
N LYS A 616 135.58 18.07 123.28
CA LYS A 616 134.52 18.82 122.58
C LYS A 616 134.93 19.24 121.16
N GLN A 617 136.22 19.49 120.94
CA GLN A 617 136.73 19.85 119.62
C GLN A 617 136.71 18.69 118.62
N LYS A 618 136.93 17.45 119.08
CA LYS A 618 136.91 16.24 118.25
C LYS A 618 135.49 15.84 117.81
N GLU A 619 134.52 16.02 118.71
CA GLU A 619 133.09 15.82 118.40
C GLU A 619 132.58 16.84 117.37
N ALA A 620 133.04 18.09 117.45
CA ALA A 620 132.69 19.14 116.48
C ALA A 620 133.21 18.82 115.07
N LEU A 621 134.40 18.22 114.94
CA LEU A 621 135.00 17.85 113.66
C LEU A 621 134.23 16.71 112.96
N SER A 622 133.92 15.64 113.68
CA SER A 622 133.18 14.48 113.13
C SER A 622 131.77 14.83 112.65
N ALA A 623 131.08 15.72 113.38
CA ALA A 623 129.77 16.21 112.97
C ALA A 623 129.81 16.99 111.64
N MET A 624 130.91 17.70 111.37
CA MET A 624 131.06 18.55 110.19
C MET A 624 131.39 17.76 108.91
N GLU A 625 132.17 16.69 109.01
CA GLU A 625 132.49 15.81 107.88
C GLU A 625 131.25 15.09 107.34
N LYS A 626 130.39 14.58 108.23
CA LYS A 626 129.13 13.94 107.87
C LYS A 626 128.17 14.92 107.16
N ALA A 627 128.23 16.17 107.59
CA ALA A 627 127.49 17.29 107.04
C ALA A 627 127.94 17.70 105.63
N PHE A 628 129.21 17.48 105.25
CA PHE A 628 129.74 17.74 103.91
C PHE A 628 129.33 16.66 102.90
N ALA A 629 129.40 15.38 103.28
CA ALA A 629 129.00 14.27 102.42
C ALA A 629 127.53 14.36 101.95
N GLN A 630 126.61 14.72 102.85
CA GLN A 630 125.19 14.91 102.51
C GLN A 630 124.96 16.05 101.50
N ALA A 631 125.76 17.12 101.56
CA ALA A 631 125.62 18.24 100.64
C ALA A 631 126.03 17.85 99.21
N ARG A 632 127.12 17.08 99.07
CA ARG A 632 127.64 16.60 97.79
C ARG A 632 126.66 15.68 97.06
N ASP A 633 126.09 14.70 97.74
CA ASP A 633 125.20 13.72 97.12
C ASP A 633 123.85 14.36 96.69
N SER A 634 123.39 15.36 97.45
CA SER A 634 122.21 16.15 97.10
C SER A 634 122.42 16.99 95.84
N ALA A 635 123.62 17.55 95.63
CA ALA A 635 123.97 18.27 94.40
C ALA A 635 123.96 17.34 93.17
N ALA A 636 124.49 16.12 93.27
CA ALA A 636 124.48 15.15 92.17
C ALA A 636 123.06 14.74 91.76
N LYS A 637 122.15 14.54 92.73
CA LYS A 637 120.74 14.17 92.47
C LYS A 637 119.96 15.26 91.73
N HIS A 638 120.15 16.53 92.09
CA HIS A 638 119.47 17.64 91.43
C HIS A 638 119.99 17.91 90.01
N LYS A 639 121.25 17.55 89.71
CA LYS A 639 121.79 17.62 88.34
C LYS A 639 121.05 16.66 87.39
N ALA A 640 120.86 15.40 87.81
CA ALA A 640 120.14 14.40 87.00
C ALA A 640 118.65 14.74 86.79
N GLN A 641 117.99 15.36 87.77
CA GLN A 641 116.60 15.79 87.64
C GLN A 641 116.43 16.94 86.64
N LYS A 642 117.37 17.90 86.62
CA LYS A 642 117.37 19.01 85.65
C LYS A 642 117.40 18.49 84.21
N ASP A 643 118.31 17.57 83.90
CA ASP A 643 118.47 17.05 82.53
C ASP A 643 117.23 16.27 82.05
N ASN A 644 116.58 15.51 82.93
CA ASN A 644 115.32 14.82 82.61
C ASN A 644 114.16 15.79 82.33
N PHE A 645 114.04 16.87 83.10
CA PHE A 645 113.00 17.88 82.84
C PHE A 645 113.25 18.67 81.55
N ALA A 646 114.52 18.88 81.16
CA ALA A 646 114.85 19.52 79.89
C ALA A 646 114.33 18.70 78.68
N LYS A 647 114.53 17.38 78.70
CA LYS A 647 114.02 16.47 77.66
C LYS A 647 112.49 16.40 77.62
N LEU A 648 111.84 16.48 78.79
CA LEU A 648 110.38 16.54 78.89
C LEU A 648 109.80 17.84 78.29
N VAL A 649 110.47 18.98 78.51
CA VAL A 649 110.09 20.27 77.91
C VAL A 649 110.17 20.20 76.38
N GLU A 650 111.24 19.62 75.82
CA GLU A 650 111.42 19.47 74.37
C GLU A 650 110.32 18.59 73.75
N THR A 651 110.08 17.41 74.32
CA THR A 651 109.07 16.46 73.83
C THR A 651 107.65 17.04 73.91
N THR A 652 107.34 17.76 74.99
CA THR A 652 106.02 18.39 75.17
C THR A 652 105.83 19.56 74.21
N THR A 653 106.90 20.30 73.88
CA THR A 653 106.88 21.39 72.88
C THR A 653 106.53 20.87 71.49
N GLN A 654 107.12 19.75 71.06
CA GLN A 654 106.78 19.12 69.77
C GLN A 654 105.32 18.67 69.73
N SER A 655 104.82 18.06 70.81
CA SER A 655 103.41 17.63 70.89
C SER A 655 102.42 18.80 70.83
N LEU A 656 102.78 19.96 71.41
CA LEU A 656 101.97 21.18 71.34
C LEU A 656 101.93 21.76 69.92
N ASN A 657 103.04 21.71 69.18
CA ASN A 657 103.09 22.17 67.79
C ASN A 657 102.19 21.31 66.88
N VAL A 658 102.21 19.99 67.05
CA VAL A 658 101.30 19.07 66.31
C VAL A 658 99.84 19.34 66.65
N ALA A 659 99.49 19.49 67.94
CA ALA A 659 98.13 19.84 68.35
C ALA A 659 97.69 21.22 67.82
N THR A 660 98.60 22.18 67.71
CA THR A 660 98.33 23.52 67.16
C THR A 660 98.05 23.48 65.66
N GLN A 661 98.80 22.69 64.88
CA GLN A 661 98.53 22.48 63.45
C GLN A 661 97.21 21.71 63.21
N ALA A 662 96.91 20.72 64.05
CA ALA A 662 95.65 19.98 64.00
C ALA A 662 94.43 20.88 64.31
N LEU A 663 94.56 21.82 65.25
CA LEU A 663 93.52 22.82 65.51
C LEU A 663 93.35 23.80 64.34
N ALA A 664 94.44 24.24 63.71
CA ALA A 664 94.39 25.15 62.56
C ALA A 664 93.66 24.52 61.36
N SER A 665 93.98 23.27 61.04
CA SER A 665 93.29 22.51 59.98
C SER A 665 91.82 22.23 60.31
N ALA A 666 91.48 21.86 61.55
CA ALA A 666 90.09 21.70 61.98
C ALA A 666 89.30 23.02 61.93
N THR A 667 89.96 24.15 62.21
CA THR A 667 89.34 25.50 62.12
C THR A 667 89.05 25.88 60.66
N GLN A 668 89.95 25.58 59.73
CA GLN A 668 89.73 25.82 58.30
C GLN A 668 88.63 24.91 57.73
N ALA A 669 88.59 23.63 58.13
CA ALA A 669 87.54 22.70 57.73
C ALA A 669 86.15 23.14 58.25
N LEU A 670 86.07 23.65 59.49
CA LEU A 670 84.83 24.24 60.02
C LEU A 670 84.39 25.47 59.20
N ALA A 671 85.31 26.38 58.86
CA ALA A 671 84.98 27.56 58.07
C ALA A 671 84.40 27.20 56.68
N GLN A 672 84.94 26.15 56.04
CA GLN A 672 84.42 25.63 54.76
C GLN A 672 83.03 24.98 54.93
N ALA A 673 82.83 24.19 55.99
CA ALA A 673 81.53 23.58 56.28
C ALA A 673 80.46 24.64 56.59
N GLN A 674 80.81 25.69 57.34
CA GLN A 674 79.93 26.84 57.62
C GLN A 674 79.53 27.59 56.34
N ALA A 675 80.48 27.87 55.45
CA ALA A 675 80.20 28.51 54.17
C ALA A 675 79.26 27.65 53.29
N LYS A 676 79.47 26.34 53.26
CA LYS A 676 78.62 25.39 52.52
C LYS A 676 77.21 25.26 53.12
N SER A 677 77.11 25.28 54.45
CA SER A 677 75.84 25.29 55.19
C SER A 677 75.01 26.55 54.88
N GLN A 678 75.63 27.74 54.95
CA GLN A 678 74.99 29.01 54.59
C GLN A 678 74.56 29.07 53.11
N ALA A 679 75.41 28.61 52.19
CA ALA A 679 75.07 28.54 50.77
C ALA A 679 73.87 27.59 50.51
N SER A 680 73.87 26.42 51.14
CA SER A 680 72.77 25.44 51.02
C SER A 680 71.47 25.97 51.63
N GLU A 681 71.55 26.76 52.71
CA GLU A 681 70.39 27.39 53.33
C GLU A 681 69.75 28.43 52.40
N LYS A 682 70.59 29.24 51.75
CA LYS A 682 70.14 30.19 50.72
C LYS A 682 69.48 29.48 49.54
N SER A 683 70.12 28.44 48.99
CA SER A 683 69.56 27.66 47.88
C SER A 683 68.24 26.96 48.25
N HIS A 684 68.10 26.46 49.48
CA HIS A 684 66.84 25.89 49.96
C HIS A 684 65.73 26.95 50.07
N LYS A 685 66.05 28.16 50.58
CA LYS A 685 65.09 29.28 50.63
C LYS A 685 64.63 29.70 49.23
N GLU A 686 65.55 29.81 48.28
CA GLU A 686 65.25 30.12 46.87
C GLU A 686 64.38 29.04 46.22
N ALA A 687 64.74 27.76 46.38
CA ALA A 687 63.95 26.65 45.84
C ALA A 687 62.55 26.54 46.47
N THR A 688 62.43 26.85 47.77
CA THR A 688 61.14 26.92 48.47
C THR A 688 60.27 28.05 47.92
N ALA A 689 60.86 29.23 47.66
CA ALA A 689 60.14 30.35 47.06
C ALA A 689 59.66 30.03 45.63
N LEU A 690 60.52 29.39 44.81
CA LEU A 690 60.15 28.97 43.45
C LEU A 690 59.04 27.90 43.45
N HIS A 691 59.07 26.95 44.39
CA HIS A 691 57.98 25.99 44.56
C HIS A 691 56.66 26.68 44.96
N ALA A 692 56.71 27.65 45.88
CA ALA A 692 55.53 28.44 46.25
C ALA A 692 54.97 29.23 45.05
N GLN A 693 55.82 29.85 44.23
CA GLN A 693 55.41 30.54 43.01
C GLN A 693 54.80 29.58 41.97
N ALA A 694 55.42 28.42 41.74
CA ALA A 694 54.90 27.41 40.82
C ALA A 694 53.55 26.85 41.29
N LYS A 695 53.34 26.73 42.61
CA LYS A 695 52.06 26.31 43.19
C LYS A 695 50.98 27.34 42.90
N THR A 696 51.24 28.63 43.17
CA THR A 696 50.30 29.71 42.85
C THR A 696 49.99 29.76 41.34
N ALA A 697 50.99 29.58 40.49
CA ALA A 697 50.80 29.55 39.03
C ALA A 697 49.92 28.37 38.58
N LYS A 698 50.11 27.18 39.17
CA LYS A 698 49.24 26.02 38.94
C LYS A 698 47.82 26.32 39.39
N ASP A 699 47.63 26.80 40.62
CA ASP A 699 46.30 27.06 41.17
C ASP A 699 45.54 28.07 40.29
N GLN A 700 46.23 29.11 39.80
CA GLN A 700 45.68 30.06 38.83
C GLN A 700 45.34 29.41 37.48
N ALA A 701 46.21 28.55 36.94
CA ALA A 701 45.97 27.87 35.67
C ALA A 701 44.79 26.89 35.76
N GLN A 702 44.64 26.19 36.89
CA GLN A 702 43.50 25.31 37.16
C GLN A 702 42.20 26.09 37.35
N ALA A 703 42.23 27.24 38.04
CA ALA A 703 41.07 28.13 38.14
C ALA A 703 40.63 28.65 36.76
N ASN A 704 41.59 29.04 35.91
CA ASN A 704 41.32 29.45 34.53
C ASN A 704 40.71 28.30 33.70
N LEU A 705 41.20 27.07 33.86
CA LEU A 705 40.67 25.89 33.18
C LEU A 705 39.22 25.62 33.58
N ALA A 706 38.92 25.62 34.88
CA ALA A 706 37.57 25.43 35.39
C ALA A 706 36.61 26.51 34.85
N SER A 707 37.07 27.76 34.77
CA SER A 707 36.31 28.86 34.17
C SER A 707 36.04 28.65 32.67
N ALA A 708 37.06 28.24 31.91
CA ALA A 708 36.94 27.96 30.47
C ALA A 708 36.00 26.78 30.19
N GLN A 709 36.07 25.71 30.99
CA GLN A 709 35.16 24.56 30.89
C GLN A 709 33.71 24.93 31.20
N LYS A 710 33.49 25.77 32.22
CA LYS A 710 32.17 26.32 32.52
C LYS A 710 31.63 27.18 31.38
N ALA A 711 32.46 28.04 30.78
CA ALA A 711 32.07 28.86 29.63
C ALA A 711 31.74 28.01 28.39
N LEU A 712 32.52 26.95 28.13
CA LEU A 712 32.24 26.00 27.04
C LEU A 712 30.91 25.27 27.25
N SER A 713 30.65 24.77 28.46
CA SER A 713 29.38 24.12 28.80
C SER A 713 28.19 25.08 28.61
N ALA A 714 28.32 26.33 29.05
CA ALA A 714 27.28 27.35 28.85
C ALA A 714 27.05 27.66 27.36
N ALA A 715 28.11 27.76 26.56
CA ALA A 715 28.01 27.99 25.12
C ALA A 715 27.38 26.79 24.38
N GLN A 716 27.72 25.57 24.77
CA GLN A 716 27.09 24.35 24.27
C GLN A 716 25.60 24.30 24.59
N GLU A 717 25.21 24.62 25.82
CA GLU A 717 23.81 24.63 26.24
C GLU A 717 23.00 25.70 25.50
N ALA A 718 23.55 26.91 25.36
CA ALA A 718 22.92 28.00 24.63
C ALA A 718 22.67 27.66 23.14
N LEU A 719 23.51 26.82 22.53
CA LEU A 719 23.41 26.44 21.12
C LEU A 719 22.35 25.35 20.84
N LYS A 720 22.00 24.51 21.82
CA LYS A 720 21.08 23.37 21.63
C LYS A 720 19.73 23.79 21.06
N GLY A 721 19.08 24.78 21.67
CA GLY A 721 17.77 25.28 21.25
C GLY A 721 17.77 25.83 19.81
N PRO A 722 18.63 26.81 19.49
CA PRO A 722 18.76 27.35 18.13
C PRO A 722 19.12 26.31 17.06
N THR A 723 19.91 25.29 17.41
CA THR A 723 20.20 24.16 16.50
C THR A 723 18.93 23.37 16.19
N ALA A 724 18.14 23.04 17.21
CA ALA A 724 16.88 22.34 17.04
C ALA A 724 15.85 23.17 16.24
N GLU A 725 15.77 24.49 16.48
CA GLU A 725 14.95 25.43 15.71
C GLU A 725 15.36 25.44 14.23
N LEU A 726 16.66 25.56 13.94
CA LEU A 726 17.18 25.59 12.57
C LEU A 726 16.90 24.28 11.83
N GLU A 727 17.14 23.13 12.46
CA GLU A 727 16.87 21.83 11.84
C GLU A 727 15.37 21.60 11.62
N LYS A 728 14.51 22.06 12.54
CA LYS A 728 13.05 22.05 12.34
C LYS A 728 12.64 22.94 11.17
N ALA A 729 13.19 24.16 11.07
CA ALA A 729 12.90 25.08 9.99
C ALA A 729 13.33 24.52 8.63
N LYS A 730 14.51 23.89 8.55
CA LYS A 730 15.00 23.22 7.33
C LYS A 730 14.11 22.05 6.92
N ARG A 731 13.66 21.21 7.87
CA ARG A 731 12.72 20.11 7.58
C ARG A 731 11.39 20.64 7.04
N ASN A 732 10.84 21.70 7.63
CA ASN A 732 9.62 22.33 7.16
C ASN A 732 9.78 22.92 5.75
N LEU A 733 10.91 23.57 5.48
CA LEU A 733 11.24 24.08 4.15
C LEU A 733 11.32 22.95 3.12
N ALA A 734 12.01 21.86 3.44
CA ALA A 734 12.10 20.68 2.58
C ALA A 734 10.71 20.09 2.27
N SER A 735 9.83 19.97 3.29
CA SER A 735 8.45 19.51 3.09
C SER A 735 7.67 20.43 2.16
N SER A 736 7.64 21.74 2.42
CA SER A 736 6.91 22.69 1.56
C SER A 736 7.47 22.78 0.14
N THR A 737 8.78 22.56 -0.03
CA THR A 737 9.40 22.47 -1.36
C THR A 737 8.92 21.23 -2.11
N LYS A 738 8.84 20.09 -1.42
CA LYS A 738 8.27 18.84 -1.95
C LYS A 738 6.80 19.03 -2.35
N ASP A 739 6.02 19.74 -1.55
CA ASP A 739 4.60 20.03 -1.84
C ASP A 739 4.45 20.93 -3.08
N VAL A 740 5.29 21.96 -3.25
CA VAL A 740 5.30 22.80 -4.46
C VAL A 740 5.57 21.96 -5.71
N SER A 741 6.65 21.15 -5.70
CA SER A 741 6.99 20.27 -6.83
C SER A 741 5.87 19.26 -7.11
N ARG A 742 5.27 18.67 -6.05
CA ARG A 742 4.14 17.76 -6.18
C ARG A 742 2.96 18.44 -6.89
N TRP A 743 2.49 19.60 -6.42
CA TRP A 743 1.32 20.23 -7.03
C TRP A 743 1.58 20.73 -8.45
N GLN A 744 2.82 21.11 -8.77
CA GLN A 744 3.22 21.38 -10.15
C GLN A 744 3.13 20.14 -11.04
N ALA A 745 3.60 18.99 -10.55
CA ALA A 745 3.45 17.72 -11.26
C ALA A 745 1.96 17.37 -11.44
N GLU A 746 1.15 17.49 -10.38
CA GLU A 746 -0.28 17.16 -10.45
C GLU A 746 -1.06 18.02 -11.45
N LEU A 747 -0.70 19.29 -11.66
CA LEU A 747 -1.29 20.09 -12.74
C LEU A 747 -1.01 19.51 -14.13
N VAL A 748 0.20 18.96 -14.37
CA VAL A 748 0.51 18.23 -15.60
C VAL A 748 -0.29 16.94 -15.69
N ASN A 749 -0.50 16.25 -14.57
CA ASN A 749 -1.29 15.03 -14.52
C ASN A 749 -2.79 15.29 -14.80
N VAL A 750 -3.34 16.42 -14.36
CA VAL A 750 -4.70 16.84 -14.73
C VAL A 750 -4.82 16.99 -16.24
N GLN A 751 -3.88 17.68 -16.88
CA GLN A 751 -3.85 17.80 -18.33
C GLN A 751 -3.77 16.41 -18.99
N ARG A 752 -2.92 15.52 -18.46
CA ARG A 752 -2.83 14.13 -18.91
C ARG A 752 -4.17 13.40 -18.81
N HIS A 753 -4.93 13.58 -17.73
CA HIS A 753 -6.23 12.96 -17.55
C HIS A 753 -7.27 13.44 -18.56
N VAL A 754 -7.27 14.74 -18.88
CA VAL A 754 -8.10 15.29 -19.96
C VAL A 754 -7.75 14.60 -21.29
N GLU A 755 -6.46 14.52 -21.62
CA GLU A 755 -6.02 13.89 -22.87
C GLU A 755 -6.23 12.36 -22.89
N LEU A 756 -6.22 11.69 -21.74
CA LEU A 756 -6.58 10.27 -21.61
C LEU A 756 -8.08 10.05 -21.85
N ASN A 757 -8.94 10.97 -21.41
CA ASN A 757 -10.37 10.89 -21.71
C ASN A 757 -10.63 11.11 -23.21
N ASN A 758 -9.93 12.06 -23.84
CA ASN A 758 -9.98 12.25 -25.28
C ASN A 758 -9.50 10.98 -26.01
N LEU A 759 -8.38 10.39 -25.57
CA LEU A 759 -7.86 9.14 -26.14
C LEU A 759 -8.89 8.01 -26.08
N ARG A 760 -9.56 7.84 -24.93
CA ARG A 760 -10.59 6.81 -24.77
C ARG A 760 -11.78 7.00 -25.70
N GLY A 761 -12.22 8.25 -25.90
CA GLY A 761 -13.26 8.57 -26.88
C GLY A 761 -12.87 8.11 -28.28
N LEU A 762 -11.64 8.44 -28.69
CA LEU A 762 -11.10 7.98 -29.97
C LEU A 762 -10.94 6.46 -30.02
N GLU A 763 -10.48 5.79 -28.96
CA GLU A 763 -10.35 4.32 -28.94
C GLU A 763 -11.71 3.62 -29.10
N SER A 764 -12.78 4.19 -28.52
CA SER A 764 -14.15 3.69 -28.71
C SER A 764 -14.60 3.80 -30.16
N GLU A 765 -14.43 4.98 -30.77
CA GLU A 765 -14.74 5.19 -32.19
C GLU A 765 -13.89 4.28 -33.11
N LEU A 766 -12.61 4.08 -32.80
CA LEU A 766 -11.75 3.15 -33.52
C LEU A 766 -12.26 1.71 -33.44
N SER A 767 -12.81 1.30 -32.28
CA SER A 767 -13.41 -0.01 -32.10
C SER A 767 -14.69 -0.18 -32.94
N GLU A 768 -15.51 0.85 -33.05
CA GLU A 768 -16.68 0.84 -33.94
C GLU A 768 -16.27 0.73 -35.42
N LEU A 769 -15.28 1.52 -35.84
CA LEU A 769 -14.71 1.43 -37.20
C LEU A 769 -14.10 0.06 -37.48
N LYS A 770 -13.47 -0.57 -36.48
CA LYS A 770 -12.98 -1.95 -36.58
C LYS A 770 -14.13 -2.92 -36.82
N GLY A 771 -15.25 -2.75 -36.10
CA GLY A 771 -16.47 -3.54 -36.31
C GLY A 771 -16.98 -3.43 -37.74
N LEU A 772 -17.10 -2.21 -38.27
CA LEU A 772 -17.51 -1.96 -39.66
C LEU A 772 -16.52 -2.53 -40.68
N LEU A 773 -15.23 -2.50 -40.38
CA LEU A 773 -14.20 -3.14 -41.23
C LEU A 773 -14.39 -4.66 -41.24
N THR A 774 -14.54 -5.30 -40.08
CA THR A 774 -14.77 -6.74 -39.97
C THR A 774 -16.08 -7.18 -40.64
N GLU A 775 -17.14 -6.37 -40.55
CA GLU A 775 -18.39 -6.64 -41.28
C GLU A 775 -18.20 -6.55 -42.80
N ALA A 776 -17.48 -5.52 -43.28
CA ALA A 776 -17.17 -5.39 -44.70
C ALA A 776 -16.24 -6.50 -45.21
N GLU A 777 -15.29 -6.97 -44.38
CA GLU A 777 -14.47 -8.16 -44.66
C GLU A 777 -15.34 -9.40 -44.86
N ARG A 778 -16.26 -9.68 -43.91
CA ARG A 778 -17.19 -10.81 -44.02
C ARG A 778 -18.08 -10.71 -45.27
N PHE A 779 -18.60 -9.52 -45.56
CA PHE A 779 -19.43 -9.30 -46.73
C PHE A 779 -18.66 -9.54 -48.04
N ARG A 780 -17.42 -9.04 -48.12
CA ARG A 780 -16.51 -9.30 -49.24
C ARG A 780 -16.23 -10.80 -49.40
N ASP A 781 -15.94 -11.50 -48.31
CA ASP A 781 -15.59 -12.93 -48.36
C ASP A 781 -16.80 -13.78 -48.75
N SER A 782 -17.99 -13.44 -48.26
CA SER A 782 -19.26 -14.08 -48.67
C SER A 782 -19.56 -13.82 -50.15
N ALA A 783 -19.40 -12.59 -50.64
CA ALA A 783 -19.56 -12.29 -52.06
C ALA A 783 -18.55 -13.04 -52.93
N MET A 784 -17.32 -13.22 -52.45
CA MET A 784 -16.29 -14.00 -53.14
C MET A 784 -16.67 -15.49 -53.23
N GLN A 785 -17.18 -16.06 -52.14
CA GLN A 785 -17.70 -17.43 -52.13
C GLN A 785 -18.92 -17.60 -53.04
N ALA A 786 -19.81 -16.61 -53.10
CA ALA A 786 -20.96 -16.62 -54.00
C ALA A 786 -20.54 -16.59 -55.47
N VAL A 787 -19.51 -15.81 -55.81
CA VAL A 787 -18.91 -15.82 -57.16
C VAL A 787 -18.29 -17.18 -57.47
N GLN A 788 -17.53 -17.77 -56.54
CA GLN A 788 -16.95 -19.11 -56.71
C GLN A 788 -18.04 -20.17 -56.93
N SER A 789 -19.11 -20.14 -56.14
CA SER A 789 -20.22 -21.08 -56.24
C SER A 789 -21.02 -20.92 -57.54
N ALA A 790 -21.25 -19.67 -57.99
CA ALA A 790 -21.89 -19.38 -59.26
C ALA A 790 -21.01 -19.81 -60.45
N SER A 791 -19.70 -19.58 -60.36
CA SER A 791 -18.72 -20.02 -61.35
C SER A 791 -18.69 -21.55 -61.47
N GLU A 792 -18.70 -22.26 -60.34
CA GLU A 792 -18.74 -23.73 -60.32
C GLU A 792 -20.08 -24.26 -60.83
N SER A 793 -21.19 -23.63 -60.47
CA SER A 793 -22.51 -23.98 -60.98
C SER A 793 -22.58 -23.85 -62.50
N LEU A 794 -22.02 -22.76 -63.05
CA LEU A 794 -21.90 -22.54 -64.49
C LEU A 794 -21.02 -23.60 -65.16
N ARG A 795 -19.91 -23.98 -64.53
CA ARG A 795 -19.00 -25.04 -65.01
C ARG A 795 -19.71 -26.39 -65.15
N LEU A 796 -20.64 -26.71 -64.25
CA LEU A 796 -21.40 -27.97 -64.21
C LEU A 796 -22.62 -28.00 -65.14
N VAL A 797 -23.03 -26.87 -65.74
CA VAL A 797 -24.21 -26.81 -66.63
C VAL A 797 -24.11 -27.79 -67.81
N PRO A 798 -22.99 -27.89 -68.56
CA PRO A 798 -22.87 -28.84 -69.66
C PRO A 798 -23.03 -30.30 -69.21
N GLU A 799 -22.48 -30.66 -68.05
CA GLU A 799 -22.61 -32.02 -67.49
C GLU A 799 -24.07 -32.33 -67.12
N LYS A 800 -24.78 -31.38 -66.51
CA LYS A 800 -26.21 -31.53 -66.16
C LYS A 800 -27.11 -31.67 -67.38
N ILE A 801 -26.84 -30.92 -68.46
CA ILE A 801 -27.56 -31.04 -69.72
C ILE A 801 -27.35 -32.43 -70.32
N ALA A 802 -26.10 -32.89 -70.41
CA ALA A 802 -25.77 -34.22 -70.94
C ALA A 802 -26.43 -35.36 -70.14
N GLN A 803 -26.48 -35.24 -68.81
CA GLN A 803 -27.17 -36.21 -67.94
C GLN A 803 -28.68 -36.22 -68.16
N ALA A 804 -29.31 -35.05 -68.30
CA ALA A 804 -30.74 -34.92 -68.55
C ALA A 804 -31.13 -35.47 -69.94
N GLU A 805 -30.34 -35.18 -70.98
CA GLU A 805 -30.55 -35.70 -72.34
C GLU A 805 -30.43 -37.23 -72.37
N LYS A 806 -29.41 -37.78 -71.70
CA LYS A 806 -29.26 -39.23 -71.55
C LYS A 806 -30.46 -39.87 -70.86
N LEU A 807 -30.97 -39.24 -69.79
CA LEU A 807 -32.16 -39.72 -69.09
C LEU A 807 -33.40 -39.74 -70.00
N VAL A 808 -33.58 -38.72 -70.85
CA VAL A 808 -34.67 -38.71 -71.85
C VAL A 808 -34.52 -39.87 -72.82
N GLN A 809 -33.32 -40.12 -73.35
CA GLN A 809 -33.04 -41.21 -74.27
C GLN A 809 -33.36 -42.59 -73.64
N ASP A 810 -32.94 -42.79 -72.38
CA ASP A 810 -33.22 -44.02 -71.62
C ASP A 810 -34.74 -44.21 -71.40
N ARG A 811 -35.48 -43.15 -71.07
CA ARG A 811 -36.94 -43.23 -70.87
C ARG A 811 -37.71 -43.42 -72.18
N GLN A 812 -37.28 -42.80 -73.28
CA GLN A 812 -37.88 -42.97 -74.60
C GLN A 812 -37.70 -44.40 -75.13
N SER A 813 -36.50 -44.98 -74.95
CA SER A 813 -36.26 -46.38 -75.34
C SER A 813 -37.15 -47.35 -74.55
N SER A 814 -37.30 -47.14 -73.24
CA SER A 814 -38.22 -47.92 -72.39
C SER A 814 -39.69 -47.80 -72.82
N ALA A 815 -40.16 -46.59 -73.11
CA ALA A 815 -41.53 -46.35 -73.60
C ALA A 815 -41.79 -47.03 -74.96
N SER A 816 -40.82 -46.98 -75.88
CA SER A 816 -40.89 -47.65 -77.18
C SER A 816 -41.00 -49.17 -77.03
N ASN A 817 -40.20 -49.76 -76.14
CA ASN A 817 -40.25 -51.20 -75.86
C ASN A 817 -41.61 -51.63 -75.29
N LEU A 818 -42.20 -50.84 -74.39
CA LEU A 818 -43.53 -51.09 -73.84
C LEU A 818 -44.63 -50.96 -74.91
N ALA A 819 -44.52 -49.98 -75.80
CA ALA A 819 -45.45 -49.79 -76.91
C ALA A 819 -45.37 -50.93 -77.93
N ALA A 820 -44.17 -51.42 -78.24
CA ALA A 820 -43.96 -52.58 -79.10
C ALA A 820 -44.57 -53.84 -78.49
N SER A 821 -44.35 -54.07 -77.18
CA SER A 821 -44.96 -55.19 -76.44
C SER A 821 -46.49 -55.16 -76.49
N ARG A 822 -47.11 -53.98 -76.33
CA ARG A 822 -48.56 -53.82 -76.46
C ARG A 822 -49.07 -54.17 -77.86
N THR A 823 -48.38 -53.74 -78.91
CA THR A 823 -48.76 -54.03 -80.30
C THR A 823 -48.78 -55.53 -80.59
N VAL A 824 -47.82 -56.28 -80.06
CA VAL A 824 -47.78 -57.75 -80.17
C VAL A 824 -49.03 -58.37 -79.52
N ILE A 825 -49.47 -57.86 -78.36
CA ILE A 825 -50.66 -58.37 -77.66
C ILE A 825 -51.96 -58.02 -78.43
N ILE A 826 -52.03 -56.85 -79.08
CA ILE A 826 -53.17 -56.48 -79.95
C ILE A 826 -53.28 -57.42 -81.15
N GLN A 827 -52.16 -57.73 -81.82
CA GLN A 827 -52.16 -58.69 -82.92
C GLN A 827 -52.58 -60.09 -82.45
N ALA A 828 -52.21 -60.49 -81.23
CA ALA A 828 -52.68 -61.73 -80.63
C ALA A 828 -54.21 -61.71 -80.38
N LYS A 829 -54.78 -60.58 -79.94
CA LYS A 829 -56.23 -60.39 -79.81
C LYS A 829 -56.96 -60.57 -81.15
N GLU A 830 -56.47 -59.95 -82.22
CA GLU A 830 -57.09 -60.05 -83.55
C GLU A 830 -57.10 -61.50 -84.05
N LYS A 831 -56.00 -62.23 -83.85
CA LYS A 831 -55.92 -63.66 -84.17
C LYS A 831 -56.91 -64.48 -83.34
N LYS A 832 -57.02 -64.22 -82.03
CA LYS A 832 -58.00 -64.88 -81.14
C LYS A 832 -59.45 -64.58 -81.56
N ALA A 833 -59.77 -63.34 -81.90
CA ALA A 833 -61.11 -62.94 -82.35
C ALA A 833 -61.50 -63.60 -83.69
N ALA A 834 -60.56 -63.66 -84.64
CA ALA A 834 -60.76 -64.37 -85.91
C ALA A 834 -60.98 -65.87 -85.69
N PHE A 835 -60.23 -66.49 -84.76
CA PHE A 835 -60.40 -67.89 -84.39
C PHE A 835 -61.79 -68.15 -83.79
N ILE A 836 -62.26 -67.31 -82.87
CA ILE A 836 -63.61 -67.40 -82.28
C ILE A 836 -64.69 -67.30 -83.35
N LYS A 837 -64.54 -66.41 -84.33
CA LYS A 837 -65.50 -66.25 -85.45
C LYS A 837 -65.59 -67.53 -86.29
N ASN A 838 -64.45 -68.15 -86.60
CA ASN A 838 -64.41 -69.40 -87.36
C ASN A 838 -65.08 -70.55 -86.59
N VAL A 839 -64.80 -70.67 -85.28
CA VAL A 839 -65.45 -71.67 -84.40
C VAL A 839 -66.96 -71.42 -84.31
N GLY A 840 -67.40 -70.16 -84.25
CA GLY A 840 -68.81 -69.78 -84.26
C GLY A 840 -69.54 -70.10 -85.57
N GLN A 841 -68.89 -69.93 -86.71
CA GLN A 841 -69.45 -70.32 -88.01
C GLN A 841 -69.65 -71.84 -88.12
N LEU A 842 -68.64 -72.61 -87.69
CA LEU A 842 -68.71 -74.07 -87.55
C LEU A 842 -69.88 -74.50 -86.65
N ALA A 843 -70.03 -73.84 -85.49
CA ALA A 843 -71.13 -74.12 -84.56
C ALA A 843 -72.52 -73.82 -85.17
N SER A 844 -72.65 -72.76 -85.99
CA SER A 844 -73.92 -72.41 -86.64
C SER A 844 -74.32 -73.38 -87.75
N LEU A 845 -73.33 -73.90 -88.48
CA LEU A 845 -73.54 -74.92 -89.51
C LEU A 845 -73.99 -76.24 -88.86
N ALA A 846 -73.32 -76.64 -87.78
CA ALA A 846 -73.70 -77.80 -86.98
C ALA A 846 -75.11 -77.66 -86.37
N LYS A 847 -75.51 -76.46 -85.96
CA LYS A 847 -76.87 -76.17 -85.47
C LYS A 847 -77.93 -76.29 -86.57
N LYS A 848 -77.66 -75.77 -87.77
CA LYS A 848 -78.58 -75.86 -88.92
C LYS A 848 -78.83 -77.29 -89.37
N GLU A 849 -77.82 -78.16 -89.35
CA GLU A 849 -78.00 -79.58 -89.66
C GLU A 849 -78.81 -80.33 -88.60
N ALA A 850 -78.69 -79.93 -87.33
CA ALA A 850 -79.41 -80.55 -86.21
C ALA A 850 -80.93 -80.30 -86.23
N GLU A 851 -81.38 -79.16 -86.79
CA GLU A 851 -82.79 -78.75 -86.81
C GLU A 851 -83.60 -79.34 -88.00
N ALA A 852 -82.95 -80.00 -88.97
CA ALA A 852 -83.57 -80.45 -90.22
C ALA A 852 -84.02 -81.94 -90.26
N LYS A 853 -83.80 -82.73 -89.20
CA LYS A 853 -84.19 -84.15 -89.12
C LYS A 853 -84.76 -84.46 -87.74
N GLU A 854 -85.90 -85.15 -87.65
CA GLU A 854 -86.46 -85.65 -86.38
C GLU A 854 -85.40 -86.45 -85.58
N GLU A 855 -85.18 -86.02 -84.33
CA GLU A 855 -84.30 -86.50 -83.25
C GLU A 855 -82.96 -87.19 -83.57
N ASN A 856 -81.85 -86.42 -83.59
CA ASN A 856 -80.46 -86.93 -83.52
C ASN A 856 -79.69 -86.37 -82.30
N SER A 857 -79.54 -87.19 -81.25
CA SER A 857 -78.97 -86.78 -79.95
C SER A 857 -77.47 -86.44 -79.96
N VAL A 858 -76.70 -86.91 -80.94
CA VAL A 858 -75.25 -86.67 -81.04
C VAL A 858 -74.95 -85.23 -81.46
N LEU A 859 -75.75 -84.67 -82.39
CA LEU A 859 -75.62 -83.28 -82.84
C LEU A 859 -76.00 -82.27 -81.74
N SER A 860 -76.92 -82.63 -80.85
CA SER A 860 -77.28 -81.80 -79.69
C SER A 860 -76.12 -81.65 -78.69
N GLN A 861 -75.40 -82.74 -78.38
CA GLN A 861 -74.24 -82.70 -77.49
C GLN A 861 -73.04 -81.95 -78.10
N ALA A 862 -72.80 -82.09 -79.41
CA ALA A 862 -71.76 -81.33 -80.11
C ALA A 862 -72.04 -79.81 -80.07
N ASN A 863 -73.30 -79.39 -80.25
CA ASN A 863 -73.71 -77.99 -80.16
C ASN A 863 -73.54 -77.41 -78.74
N ALA A 864 -73.79 -78.21 -77.69
CA ALA A 864 -73.53 -77.80 -76.31
C ALA A 864 -72.02 -77.58 -76.04
N LYS A 865 -71.15 -78.45 -76.56
CA LYS A 865 -69.69 -78.31 -76.43
C LYS A 865 -69.11 -77.15 -77.24
N PHE A 866 -69.68 -76.85 -78.41
CA PHE A 866 -69.33 -75.62 -79.14
C PHE A 866 -69.73 -74.37 -78.35
N ALA A 867 -70.89 -74.36 -77.70
CA ALA A 867 -71.32 -73.23 -76.86
C ALA A 867 -70.36 -73.01 -75.67
N GLU A 868 -69.94 -74.09 -75.00
CA GLU A 868 -68.97 -74.05 -73.88
C GLU A 868 -67.58 -73.56 -74.34
N THR A 869 -67.10 -74.05 -75.48
CA THR A 869 -65.80 -73.65 -76.05
C THR A 869 -65.80 -72.19 -76.49
N ILE A 870 -66.89 -71.73 -77.10
CA ILE A 870 -67.06 -70.32 -77.49
C ILE A 870 -67.11 -69.42 -76.25
N ALA A 871 -67.71 -69.87 -75.14
CA ALA A 871 -67.72 -69.10 -73.89
C ALA A 871 -66.32 -68.95 -73.29
N LEU A 872 -65.52 -70.02 -73.24
CA LEU A 872 -64.14 -69.98 -72.75
C LEU A 872 -63.22 -69.11 -73.63
N LEU A 873 -63.35 -69.21 -74.95
CA LEU A 873 -62.55 -68.37 -75.85
C LEU A 873 -62.96 -66.90 -75.78
N LYS A 874 -64.25 -66.60 -75.55
CA LYS A 874 -64.70 -65.22 -75.28
C LYS A 874 -64.13 -64.69 -73.97
N GLN A 875 -63.98 -65.53 -72.95
CA GLN A 875 -63.32 -65.15 -71.70
C GLN A 875 -61.82 -64.87 -71.90
N ASP A 876 -61.09 -65.73 -72.62
CA ASP A 876 -59.67 -65.51 -72.96
C ASP A 876 -59.45 -64.25 -73.84
N LEU A 877 -60.41 -63.94 -74.71
CA LEU A 877 -60.43 -62.68 -75.45
C LEU A 877 -60.60 -61.48 -74.52
N ALA A 878 -61.50 -61.56 -73.53
CA ALA A 878 -61.70 -60.51 -72.53
C ALA A 878 -60.46 -60.34 -71.61
N ASP A 879 -59.79 -61.41 -71.23
CA ASP A 879 -58.54 -61.35 -70.45
C ASP A 879 -57.41 -60.71 -71.27
N THR A 880 -57.34 -61.00 -72.57
CA THR A 880 -56.41 -60.35 -73.50
C THR A 880 -56.74 -58.86 -73.66
N GLU A 881 -58.01 -58.47 -73.66
CA GLU A 881 -58.44 -57.06 -73.65
C GLU A 881 -58.02 -56.34 -72.37
N ASN A 882 -58.19 -56.97 -71.21
CA ASN A 882 -57.74 -56.44 -69.93
C ASN A 882 -56.21 -56.26 -69.89
N LEU A 883 -55.45 -57.21 -70.44
CA LEU A 883 -53.99 -57.10 -70.55
C LEU A 883 -53.57 -55.95 -71.48
N ILE A 884 -54.28 -55.74 -72.60
CA ILE A 884 -54.06 -54.58 -73.49
C ILE A 884 -54.34 -53.26 -72.76
N ALA A 885 -55.39 -53.21 -71.93
CA ALA A 885 -55.71 -52.04 -71.10
C ALA A 885 -54.63 -51.77 -70.05
N SER A 886 -54.13 -52.82 -69.37
CA SER A 886 -53.01 -52.72 -68.43
C SER A 886 -51.72 -52.23 -69.11
N LYS A 887 -51.36 -52.79 -70.27
CA LYS A 887 -50.21 -52.31 -71.05
C LYS A 887 -50.41 -50.93 -71.63
N GLN A 888 -51.64 -50.53 -71.95
CA GLN A 888 -51.95 -49.14 -72.30
C GLN A 888 -51.67 -48.19 -71.14
N GLN A 889 -51.98 -48.60 -69.90
CA GLN A 889 -51.65 -47.83 -68.71
C GLN A 889 -50.13 -47.70 -68.52
N GLU A 890 -49.38 -48.80 -68.65
CA GLU A 890 -47.90 -48.76 -68.58
C GLU A 890 -47.27 -47.84 -69.64
N VAL A 891 -47.77 -47.89 -70.89
CA VAL A 891 -47.32 -46.98 -71.97
C VAL A 891 -47.66 -45.53 -71.65
N THR A 892 -48.83 -45.28 -71.04
CA THR A 892 -49.25 -43.94 -70.63
C THR A 892 -48.36 -43.40 -69.52
N ASP A 893 -48.00 -44.22 -68.53
CA ASP A 893 -47.13 -43.81 -67.41
C ASP A 893 -45.67 -43.68 -67.86
N ALA A 894 -45.19 -44.51 -68.79
CA ALA A 894 -43.89 -44.32 -69.44
C ALA A 894 -43.87 -43.02 -70.27
N GLY A 895 -44.96 -42.67 -70.94
CA GLY A 895 -45.13 -41.40 -71.63
C GLY A 895 -45.05 -40.20 -70.68
N LYS A 896 -45.69 -40.28 -69.50
CA LYS A 896 -45.54 -39.26 -68.44
C LYS A 896 -44.10 -39.16 -67.94
N ALA A 897 -43.41 -40.29 -67.77
CA ALA A 897 -42.00 -40.30 -67.33
C ALA A 897 -41.05 -39.69 -68.37
N VAL A 898 -41.32 -39.89 -69.68
CA VAL A 898 -40.60 -39.20 -70.77
C VAL A 898 -40.88 -37.70 -70.72
N ALA A 899 -42.15 -37.29 -70.55
CA ALA A 899 -42.50 -35.87 -70.44
C ALA A 899 -41.81 -35.21 -69.23
N GLN A 900 -41.77 -35.88 -68.08
CA GLN A 900 -41.04 -35.41 -66.89
C GLN A 900 -39.53 -35.29 -67.15
N ALA A 901 -38.91 -36.26 -67.83
CA ALA A 901 -37.50 -36.18 -68.20
C ALA A 901 -37.23 -35.05 -69.22
N GLN A 902 -38.15 -34.80 -70.16
CA GLN A 902 -38.07 -33.67 -71.10
C GLN A 902 -38.19 -32.33 -70.38
N THR A 903 -39.05 -32.22 -69.36
CA THR A 903 -39.10 -31.05 -68.49
C THR A 903 -37.77 -30.83 -67.76
N ALA A 904 -37.06 -31.89 -67.35
CA ALA A 904 -35.75 -31.77 -66.73
C ALA A 904 -34.68 -31.24 -67.70
N VAL A 905 -34.71 -31.63 -68.98
CA VAL A 905 -33.85 -31.04 -70.04
C VAL A 905 -34.20 -29.56 -70.26
N GLU A 906 -35.48 -29.22 -70.32
CA GLU A 906 -35.92 -27.83 -70.47
C GLU A 906 -35.45 -26.96 -69.29
N GLN A 907 -35.52 -27.49 -68.06
CA GLN A 907 -34.98 -26.84 -66.86
C GLN A 907 -33.45 -26.70 -66.92
N ALA A 908 -32.72 -27.72 -67.38
CA ALA A 908 -31.26 -27.64 -67.56
C ALA A 908 -30.84 -26.64 -68.65
N MET A 909 -31.63 -26.51 -69.71
CA MET A 909 -31.42 -25.50 -70.76
C MET A 909 -31.70 -24.08 -70.27
N LYS A 910 -32.74 -23.88 -69.43
CA LYS A 910 -32.97 -22.60 -68.74
C LYS A 910 -31.81 -22.20 -67.82
N LEU A 911 -31.13 -23.17 -67.21
CA LEU A 911 -29.90 -22.92 -66.44
C LEU A 911 -28.74 -22.43 -67.33
N ARG A 912 -28.66 -22.85 -68.61
CA ARG A 912 -27.64 -22.38 -69.57
C ARG A 912 -27.76 -20.89 -69.88
N GLU A 913 -28.98 -20.38 -69.93
CA GLU A 913 -29.26 -18.96 -70.18
C GLU A 913 -29.12 -18.12 -68.90
N SER A 914 -29.58 -18.64 -67.76
CA SER A 914 -29.60 -17.89 -66.49
C SER A 914 -28.27 -17.91 -65.72
N ALA A 915 -27.48 -18.99 -65.78
CA ALA A 915 -26.24 -19.11 -64.98
C ALA A 915 -25.17 -18.04 -65.30
N PRO A 916 -24.93 -17.62 -66.57
CA PRO A 916 -24.02 -16.51 -66.87
C PRO A 916 -24.51 -15.17 -66.29
N GLN A 917 -25.82 -14.91 -66.30
CA GLN A 917 -26.41 -13.70 -65.73
C GLN A 917 -26.24 -13.67 -64.21
N VAL A 918 -26.51 -14.79 -63.54
CA VAL A 918 -26.29 -14.93 -62.09
C VAL A 918 -24.82 -14.71 -61.74
N LEU A 919 -23.87 -15.25 -62.52
CA LEU A 919 -22.44 -15.02 -62.29
C LEU A 919 -22.08 -13.53 -62.42
N ALA A 920 -22.57 -12.85 -63.46
CA ALA A 920 -22.34 -11.42 -63.66
C ALA A 920 -22.90 -10.58 -62.49
N GLU A 921 -24.10 -10.89 -62.01
CA GLU A 921 -24.69 -10.26 -60.83
C GLU A 921 -23.83 -10.46 -59.57
N LYS A 922 -23.32 -11.68 -59.33
CA LYS A 922 -22.44 -11.95 -58.18
C LYS A 922 -21.09 -11.24 -58.31
N GLN A 923 -20.53 -11.13 -59.51
CA GLN A 923 -19.30 -10.37 -59.77
C GLN A 923 -19.48 -8.87 -59.53
N ALA A 924 -20.63 -8.31 -59.93
CA ALA A 924 -20.98 -6.92 -59.62
C ALA A 924 -21.11 -6.71 -58.10
N ALA A 925 -21.78 -7.62 -57.39
CA ALA A 925 -21.89 -7.59 -55.94
C ALA A 925 -20.52 -7.69 -55.23
N LEU A 926 -19.61 -8.54 -55.72
CA LEU A 926 -18.24 -8.64 -55.22
C LEU A 926 -17.47 -7.34 -55.41
N THR A 927 -17.61 -6.67 -56.56
CA THR A 927 -16.95 -5.39 -56.83
C THR A 927 -17.41 -4.32 -55.83
N VAL A 928 -18.72 -4.25 -55.55
CA VAL A 928 -19.28 -3.35 -54.53
C VAL A 928 -18.73 -3.68 -53.15
N ALA A 929 -18.67 -4.96 -52.79
CA ALA A 929 -18.15 -5.41 -51.49
C ALA A 929 -16.66 -5.08 -51.31
N GLN A 930 -15.84 -5.27 -52.35
CA GLN A 930 -14.42 -4.92 -52.35
C GLN A 930 -14.20 -3.41 -52.20
N LYS A 931 -14.98 -2.60 -52.92
CA LYS A 931 -14.94 -1.13 -52.78
C LYS A 931 -15.27 -0.71 -51.35
N LYS A 932 -16.37 -1.24 -50.79
CA LYS A 932 -16.79 -0.91 -49.42
C LYS A 932 -15.75 -1.32 -48.36
N HIS A 933 -15.14 -2.50 -48.53
CA HIS A 933 -14.03 -2.93 -47.70
C HIS A 933 -12.82 -1.98 -47.78
N ALA A 934 -12.42 -1.58 -49.00
CA ALA A 934 -11.30 -0.66 -49.18
C ALA A 934 -11.55 0.73 -48.56
N GLU A 935 -12.76 1.27 -48.71
CA GLU A 935 -13.19 2.51 -48.07
C GLU A 935 -13.14 2.41 -46.54
N ASN A 936 -13.77 1.38 -45.96
CA ASN A 936 -13.77 1.17 -44.51
C ASN A 936 -12.34 0.96 -43.97
N LYS A 937 -11.49 0.27 -44.72
CA LYS A 937 -10.08 0.06 -44.36
C LYS A 937 -9.31 1.39 -44.35
N ALA A 938 -9.47 2.22 -45.38
CA ALA A 938 -8.83 3.53 -45.44
C ALA A 938 -9.28 4.43 -44.29
N SER A 939 -10.59 4.45 -43.98
CA SER A 939 -11.13 5.18 -42.82
C SER A 939 -10.56 4.67 -41.50
N PHE A 940 -10.49 3.35 -41.30
CA PHE A 940 -9.91 2.74 -40.10
C PHE A 940 -8.42 3.11 -39.95
N ASP A 941 -7.61 2.95 -41.00
CA ASP A 941 -6.18 3.23 -40.96
C ASP A 941 -5.90 4.72 -40.71
N ALA A 942 -6.65 5.63 -41.35
CA ALA A 942 -6.54 7.07 -41.13
C ALA A 942 -6.96 7.49 -39.71
N PHE A 943 -8.01 6.88 -39.17
CA PHE A 943 -8.47 7.16 -37.82
C PHE A 943 -7.52 6.60 -36.76
N LYS A 944 -6.95 5.41 -37.00
CA LYS A 944 -5.92 4.81 -36.14
C LYS A 944 -4.72 5.75 -35.94
N GLN A 945 -4.28 6.45 -36.99
CA GLN A 945 -3.20 7.45 -36.84
C GLN A 945 -3.56 8.59 -35.89
N LYS A 946 -4.84 8.99 -35.79
CA LYS A 946 -5.28 9.99 -34.81
C LYS A 946 -5.20 9.44 -33.38
N VAL A 947 -5.62 8.19 -33.18
CA VAL A 947 -5.48 7.49 -31.89
C VAL A 947 -4.01 7.37 -31.49
N ASP A 948 -3.13 6.97 -32.41
CA ASP A 948 -1.69 6.83 -32.15
C ASP A 948 -1.05 8.17 -31.74
N LYS A 949 -1.39 9.27 -32.43
CA LYS A 949 -0.94 10.63 -32.06
C LYS A 949 -1.41 11.04 -30.68
N GLN A 950 -2.68 10.80 -30.38
CA GLN A 950 -3.24 11.11 -29.07
C GLN A 950 -2.58 10.26 -27.97
N SER A 951 -2.33 8.97 -28.23
CA SER A 951 -1.62 8.07 -27.33
C SER A 951 -0.20 8.58 -27.02
N ALA A 952 0.56 8.99 -28.05
CA ALA A 952 1.88 9.59 -27.87
C ALA A 952 1.87 10.89 -27.04
N LEU A 953 0.83 11.73 -27.20
CA LEU A 953 0.64 12.92 -26.37
C LEU A 953 0.44 12.54 -24.88
N THR A 954 -0.41 11.56 -24.59
CA THR A 954 -0.64 11.11 -23.19
C THR A 954 0.61 10.51 -22.57
N GLN A 955 1.43 9.78 -23.34
CA GLN A 955 2.72 9.24 -22.89
C GLN A 955 3.75 10.36 -22.63
N THR A 956 3.77 11.39 -23.48
CA THR A 956 4.63 12.56 -23.27
C THR A 956 4.27 13.30 -21.98
N LEU A 957 2.96 13.48 -21.72
CA LEU A 957 2.48 14.08 -20.47
C LEU A 957 2.79 13.20 -19.25
N LEU A 958 2.71 11.87 -19.37
CA LEU A 958 3.13 10.95 -18.31
C LEU A 958 4.61 11.14 -17.97
N LYS A 959 5.48 11.21 -18.98
CA LYS A 959 6.91 11.44 -18.76
C LYS A 959 7.15 12.77 -18.04
N LYS A 960 6.51 13.86 -18.51
CA LYS A 960 6.60 15.18 -17.85
C LYS A 960 6.12 15.15 -16.40
N TYR A 961 5.05 14.41 -16.12
CA TYR A 961 4.55 14.23 -14.76
C TYR A 961 5.57 13.50 -13.88
N LEU A 962 6.09 12.36 -14.33
CA LEU A 962 7.07 11.56 -13.59
C LEU A 962 8.38 12.33 -13.36
N ASP A 963 8.83 13.11 -14.34
CA ASP A 963 10.04 13.95 -14.23
C ASP A 963 9.85 15.10 -13.22
N ALA A 964 8.61 15.59 -13.04
CA ALA A 964 8.27 16.67 -12.12
C ALA A 964 7.99 16.18 -10.68
N LEU A 965 7.74 14.88 -10.48
CA LEU A 965 7.47 14.34 -9.16
C LEU A 965 8.71 14.50 -8.25
N PRO A 966 8.51 14.84 -6.96
CA PRO A 966 9.62 14.92 -6.04
C PRO A 966 10.25 13.53 -5.85
N LYS A 967 11.58 13.45 -6.04
CA LYS A 967 12.36 12.23 -5.83
C LYS A 967 12.27 11.69 -4.40
#